data_AF-A0A2P2GGG6-F1
#
_entry.id   AF-A0A2P2GGG6-F1
#
_cell.length_a   1.000
_cell.length_b   1.000
_cell.length_c   1.000
_cell.angle_alpha   90.00
_cell.angle_beta   90.00
_cell.angle_gamma   90.00
#
_symmetry.space_group_name_H-M   'P 1'
#
loop_
_entity.id
_entity.type
_entity.pdbx_description
1 polymer ?
#
loop_
_entity_poly.entity_id
_entity_poly.type
_entity_poly.pdbx_seq_one_letter_code
_entity_poly.pdbx_strand_id
1 'polypeptide(L)'
;MPPAAETAPSPFRPRLRAAAGAALLTGLLFCLAGALAGSYPFGSRTRNIVDLGQQYLPFHAYWRKLILGQTHGDLFLNWSSGFGSNFLGDFGTYLSSPFDLLVLLFPADRPELALYVVTAAKIATAAAGMAALLLTLRRGPWSVAAVLGTAYALSGWTFNYGATVPMWLDGLAAFPLLCLVGEWARRGRRPVLGPLVVALAWFANFYTAYMATIGAAVVLAVRLLTTDDSGADTPSGGAADPGTGAGAGANTGSGPAATARRARLAAVLRAARSVLIGIGLAAPLVVVIFLGTRVADPTPPTAFAPADWTDVLARLLPATASVATPALFIGTPALALALTLPFNGAVAARTRTGWTAAIVLVTLSLQWEPTHLLWHAGASPNGIPYRQTFVLCGLLLIAAWLSTAQGLPRPPALLAGGALLGGAAWAARGSADIDRWTYPAVAAAAALAVLAATAALLAGRRTGKALPVLAVVLLLAAQAGETLVTGKRIEEQQLAKVSWAPRIGPWHTDMARAVAEKDAWPRHRTDPGEVPGGNDVLLVGGEGADYYSSLTADTYSRTLAGLGFGYYAKGRHPVSLDNPVTDAIFSIGTRMRSTPEAPLAVDRRPRATITVTDSPAPPLVTVHPEAPPTGDAGSAFVRQERLLGHTVYEVPDVRTSGGTLTARCPAGSQVWFWAPEYQGAAALDGRPSAAFAGKLPSVLAPMQPLGTVPDTGEVRIELTPKAKARPRLTLPAHPVGCLDRDRLATAVRQLTATGATGVRTTGHALTADLPPGSTGTAVLAVPRVSGWRCAAGDAPLTPARSRLGLVAVPLDGRATSVTCSFRPPGLKLGGAVGAAALAALLATAWLHRRRTREPAGPQEFTARAHAARPAEKSTV
;
A
#
# COMPACT_ATOMS: atom_id res chain seq x y z
N MET A 1 3.00 -3.46 -64.93
CA MET A 1 3.26 -3.18 -63.49
C MET A 1 1.99 -2.64 -62.86
N PRO A 2 1.34 -3.35 -61.95
CA PRO A 2 0.26 -2.77 -61.15
C PRO A 2 0.86 -1.92 -60.01
N PRO A 3 0.16 -0.86 -59.56
CA PRO A 3 0.68 0.05 -58.53
C PRO A 3 0.76 -0.66 -57.17
N ALA A 4 1.83 -0.38 -56.43
CA ALA A 4 2.07 -0.89 -55.10
C ALA A 4 0.92 -0.50 -54.15
N ALA A 5 0.29 -1.50 -53.55
CA ALA A 5 -0.69 -1.31 -52.49
C ALA A 5 -0.01 -0.65 -51.28
N GLU A 6 -0.31 0.61 -51.02
CA GLU A 6 0.02 1.28 -49.77
C GLU A 6 -0.61 0.51 -48.61
N THR A 7 0.23 -0.18 -47.84
CA THR A 7 -0.19 -0.88 -46.62
C THR A 7 -0.74 0.15 -45.63
N ALA A 8 -2.06 0.12 -45.39
CA ALA A 8 -2.71 0.95 -44.38
C ALA A 8 -1.98 0.84 -43.02
N PRO A 9 -1.68 1.96 -42.33
CA PRO A 9 -0.92 1.93 -41.09
C PRO A 9 -1.66 1.13 -40.02
N SER A 10 -0.99 0.12 -39.46
CA SER A 10 -1.53 -0.76 -38.42
C SER A 10 -2.11 0.04 -37.24
N PRO A 11 -3.36 -0.26 -36.79
CA PRO A 11 -4.03 0.43 -35.70
C PRO A 11 -3.33 0.28 -34.33
N PHE A 12 -2.31 -0.57 -34.24
CA PHE A 12 -1.48 -0.76 -33.05
C PHE A 12 -0.47 0.38 -32.83
N ARG A 13 -0.01 1.05 -33.90
CA ARG A 13 1.04 2.09 -33.81
C ARG A 13 0.63 3.32 -32.99
N PRO A 14 -0.60 3.88 -33.11
CA PRO A 14 -0.99 5.07 -32.34
C PRO A 14 -1.12 4.82 -30.84
N ARG A 15 -1.60 3.64 -30.43
CA ARG A 15 -1.76 3.30 -29.00
C ARG A 15 -0.42 3.13 -28.31
N LEU A 16 0.53 2.47 -28.96
CA LEU A 16 1.88 2.31 -28.44
C LEU A 16 2.57 3.67 -28.31
N ARG A 17 2.43 4.56 -29.31
CA ARG A 17 2.95 5.93 -29.26
C ARG A 17 2.35 6.75 -28.12
N ALA A 18 1.03 6.67 -27.92
CA ALA A 18 0.37 7.36 -26.80
C ALA A 18 0.85 6.84 -25.44
N ALA A 19 0.92 5.51 -25.29
CA ALA A 19 1.36 4.88 -24.06
C ALA A 19 2.82 5.24 -23.72
N ALA A 20 3.73 5.12 -24.69
CA ALA A 20 5.14 5.48 -24.53
C ALA A 20 5.31 6.98 -24.27
N GLY A 21 4.63 7.84 -25.05
CA GLY A 21 4.67 9.29 -24.87
C GLY A 21 4.16 9.72 -23.49
N ALA A 22 3.07 9.13 -23.01
CA ALA A 22 2.53 9.39 -21.67
C ALA A 22 3.51 8.96 -20.58
N ALA A 23 4.08 7.75 -20.68
CA ALA A 23 5.04 7.24 -19.70
C ALA A 23 6.30 8.11 -19.62
N LEU A 24 6.88 8.48 -20.77
CA LEU A 24 8.09 9.31 -20.83
C LEU A 24 7.84 10.73 -20.30
N LEU A 25 6.76 11.38 -20.73
CA LEU A 25 6.41 12.72 -20.26
C LEU A 25 6.12 12.72 -18.75
N THR A 26 5.40 11.72 -18.26
CA THR A 26 5.12 11.55 -16.83
C THR A 26 6.39 11.38 -16.01
N GLY A 27 7.30 10.50 -16.44
CA GLY A 27 8.57 10.28 -15.77
C GLY A 27 9.43 11.55 -15.71
N LEU A 28 9.50 12.29 -16.83
CA LEU A 28 10.21 13.56 -16.91
C LEU A 28 9.65 14.60 -15.93
N LEU A 29 8.32 14.81 -15.94
CA LEU A 29 7.68 15.82 -15.09
C LEU A 29 7.74 15.44 -13.61
N PHE A 30 7.62 14.15 -13.27
CA PHE A 30 7.78 13.68 -11.89
C PHE A 30 9.22 13.92 -11.37
N CYS A 31 10.23 13.63 -12.20
CA CYS A 31 11.63 13.90 -11.87
C CYS A 31 11.90 15.40 -11.70
N LEU A 32 11.39 16.22 -12.62
CA LEU A 32 11.56 17.67 -12.56
C LEU A 32 10.84 18.29 -11.36
N ALA A 33 9.64 17.81 -11.00
CA ALA A 33 8.95 18.26 -9.79
C ALA A 33 9.78 17.99 -8.53
N GLY A 34 10.33 16.78 -8.40
CA GLY A 34 11.21 16.42 -7.29
C GLY A 34 12.52 17.22 -7.27
N ALA A 35 13.10 17.50 -8.44
CA ALA A 35 14.29 18.36 -8.56
C ALA A 35 14.02 19.80 -8.13
N LEU A 36 12.89 20.38 -8.55
CA LEU A 36 12.44 21.71 -8.12
C LEU A 36 12.08 21.75 -6.63
N ALA A 37 11.62 20.62 -6.08
CA ALA A 37 11.43 20.43 -4.65
C ALA A 37 12.75 20.12 -3.92
N GLY A 38 13.92 20.08 -4.56
CA GLY A 38 15.19 19.78 -3.89
C GLY A 38 15.18 18.45 -3.14
N SER A 39 14.37 17.50 -3.61
CA SER A 39 14.14 16.21 -2.97
C SER A 39 15.03 15.13 -3.56
N TYR A 40 15.42 14.18 -2.72
CA TYR A 40 16.23 13.04 -3.14
C TYR A 40 15.51 12.25 -4.27
N PRO A 41 16.19 11.85 -5.36
CA PRO A 41 17.65 11.85 -5.54
C PRO A 41 18.27 13.14 -6.11
N PHE A 42 17.47 14.15 -6.46
CA PHE A 42 17.93 15.37 -7.13
C PHE A 42 18.37 16.48 -6.17
N GLY A 43 18.00 16.39 -4.89
CA GLY A 43 18.45 17.29 -3.83
C GLY A 43 18.64 16.58 -2.48
N SER A 44 18.88 17.37 -1.43
CA SER A 44 19.24 16.86 -0.09
C SER A 44 18.05 16.54 0.82
N ARG A 45 16.84 17.00 0.48
CA ARG A 45 15.63 16.77 1.29
C ARG A 45 15.16 15.32 1.16
N THR A 46 14.93 14.67 2.29
CA THR A 46 14.43 13.30 2.30
C THR A 46 12.97 13.22 1.85
N ARG A 47 12.61 12.12 1.19
CA ARG A 47 11.20 11.79 0.86
C ARG A 47 10.58 10.85 1.89
N ASN A 48 11.38 10.30 2.82
CA ASN A 48 11.02 9.21 3.74
C ASN A 48 10.11 9.67 4.89
N ILE A 49 9.07 10.43 4.60
CA ILE A 49 8.10 10.88 5.60
C ILE A 49 7.03 9.82 5.83
N VAL A 50 6.49 9.77 7.05
CA VAL A 50 5.36 8.89 7.42
C VAL A 50 5.66 7.43 7.03
N ASP A 51 4.72 6.73 6.37
CA ASP A 51 4.84 5.32 6.01
C ASP A 51 5.98 5.06 5.02
N LEU A 52 6.34 6.04 4.16
CA LEU A 52 7.43 5.85 3.17
C LEU A 52 8.73 5.47 3.87
N GLY A 53 9.06 6.19 4.94
CA GLY A 53 10.26 5.95 5.72
C GLY A 53 10.13 4.81 6.72
N GLN A 54 9.00 4.70 7.40
CA GLN A 54 8.83 3.79 8.53
C GLN A 54 8.36 2.37 8.15
N GLN A 55 7.87 2.17 6.92
CA GLN A 55 7.38 0.88 6.46
C GLN A 55 7.93 0.53 5.08
N TYR A 56 7.70 1.36 4.07
CA TYR A 56 8.04 0.97 2.70
C TYR A 56 9.55 0.82 2.47
N LEU A 57 10.34 1.81 2.86
CA LEU A 57 11.79 1.76 2.74
C LEU A 57 12.40 0.52 3.44
N PRO A 58 12.13 0.24 4.73
CA PRO A 58 12.66 -0.93 5.42
C PRO A 58 12.15 -2.26 4.84
N PHE A 59 10.86 -2.38 4.49
CA PHE A 59 10.34 -3.60 3.87
C PHE A 59 10.97 -3.88 2.51
N HIS A 60 11.19 -2.86 1.67
CA HIS A 60 11.82 -3.04 0.36
C HIS A 60 13.31 -3.41 0.48
N ALA A 61 14.01 -2.86 1.47
CA ALA A 61 15.38 -3.26 1.75
C ALA A 61 15.46 -4.71 2.24
N TYR A 62 14.58 -5.12 3.14
CA TYR A 62 14.47 -6.51 3.56
C TYR A 62 14.08 -7.44 2.42
N TRP A 63 13.14 -7.04 1.55
CA TRP A 63 12.73 -7.81 0.38
C TRP A 63 13.90 -8.15 -0.54
N ARG A 64 14.75 -7.15 -0.80
CA ARG A 64 16.01 -7.35 -1.54
C ARG A 64 16.91 -8.38 -0.86
N LYS A 65 17.14 -8.25 0.46
CA LYS A 65 17.98 -9.20 1.21
C LYS A 65 17.38 -10.61 1.18
N LEU A 66 16.06 -10.74 1.33
CA LEU A 66 15.35 -12.02 1.32
C LEU A 66 15.52 -12.76 -0.01
N ILE A 67 15.32 -12.07 -1.14
CA ILE A 67 15.51 -12.67 -2.47
C ILE A 67 16.96 -13.12 -2.69
N LEU A 68 17.92 -12.37 -2.15
CA LEU A 68 19.35 -12.69 -2.25
C LEU A 68 19.83 -13.73 -1.21
N GLY A 69 18.94 -14.26 -0.36
CA GLY A 69 19.29 -15.25 0.66
C GLY A 69 20.13 -14.67 1.82
N GLN A 70 19.99 -13.38 2.11
CA GLN A 70 20.79 -12.64 3.10
C GLN A 70 20.00 -12.34 4.40
N THR A 71 18.94 -13.09 4.68
CA THR A 71 18.04 -12.87 5.83
C THR A 71 17.80 -14.14 6.60
N HIS A 72 17.48 -14.00 7.88
CA HIS A 72 16.95 -15.07 8.69
C HIS A 72 15.44 -15.19 8.49
N GLY A 73 15.00 -16.23 7.77
CA GLY A 73 13.58 -16.49 7.53
C GLY A 73 13.25 -16.82 6.08
N ASP A 74 11.98 -16.77 5.74
CA ASP A 74 11.48 -16.99 4.38
C ASP A 74 10.19 -16.18 4.11
N LEU A 75 9.48 -16.49 3.02
CA LEU A 75 8.23 -15.80 2.67
C LEU A 75 7.12 -15.95 3.72
N PHE A 76 7.19 -16.92 4.63
CA PHE A 76 6.15 -17.16 5.64
C PHE A 76 6.46 -16.46 6.95
N LEU A 77 7.73 -16.42 7.35
CA LEU A 77 8.15 -15.86 8.63
C LEU A 77 9.46 -15.07 8.49
N ASN A 78 9.48 -13.89 9.11
CA ASN A 78 10.65 -13.02 9.22
C ASN A 78 11.18 -13.04 10.66
N TRP A 79 12.41 -13.53 10.86
CA TRP A 79 13.04 -13.55 12.19
C TRP A 79 13.68 -12.22 12.57
N SER A 80 13.96 -11.36 11.59
CA SER A 80 14.67 -10.11 11.77
C SER A 80 13.83 -8.98 12.35
N SER A 81 12.52 -9.14 12.50
CA SER A 81 11.68 -8.16 13.20
C SER A 81 10.62 -8.82 14.06
N GLY A 82 10.27 -8.11 15.13
CA GLY A 82 9.26 -8.51 16.08
C GLY A 82 9.47 -9.90 16.68
N PHE A 83 10.73 -10.30 16.89
CA PHE A 83 11.12 -11.63 17.40
C PHE A 83 10.60 -12.83 16.57
N GLY A 84 10.15 -12.63 15.33
CA GLY A 84 9.48 -13.65 14.52
C GLY A 84 8.08 -13.21 14.10
N SER A 85 7.99 -12.48 12.99
CA SER A 85 6.75 -11.88 12.47
C SER A 85 6.23 -12.58 11.20
N ASN A 86 4.91 -12.54 10.99
CA ASN A 86 4.24 -13.13 9.82
C ASN A 86 4.57 -12.34 8.54
N PHE A 87 5.49 -12.87 7.73
CA PHE A 87 5.98 -12.13 6.57
C PHE A 87 5.08 -12.24 5.34
N LEU A 88 4.31 -13.32 5.16
CA LEU A 88 3.48 -13.47 3.96
C LEU A 88 2.38 -12.41 3.87
N GLY A 89 1.84 -12.03 5.04
CA GLY A 89 0.86 -10.94 5.13
C GLY A 89 1.47 -9.58 4.77
N ASP A 90 2.66 -9.29 5.30
CA ASP A 90 3.38 -8.05 5.00
C ASP A 90 3.81 -7.99 3.54
N PHE A 91 4.33 -9.09 2.99
CA PHE A 91 4.63 -9.21 1.57
C PHE A 91 3.43 -8.83 0.72
N GLY A 92 2.26 -9.40 1.00
CA GLY A 92 1.05 -9.09 0.23
C GLY A 92 0.45 -7.71 0.46
N THR A 93 0.84 -7.05 1.55
CA THR A 93 0.41 -5.68 1.84
C THR A 93 1.33 -4.66 1.19
N TYR A 94 2.65 -4.89 1.23
CA TYR A 94 3.66 -3.87 0.95
C TYR A 94 4.56 -4.15 -0.26
N LEU A 95 4.69 -5.41 -0.71
CA LEU A 95 5.80 -5.86 -1.59
C LEU A 95 5.37 -6.76 -2.76
N SER A 96 4.07 -7.06 -2.91
CA SER A 96 3.57 -8.01 -3.91
C SER A 96 3.41 -7.41 -5.31
N SER A 97 3.73 -6.12 -5.50
CA SER A 97 3.71 -5.51 -6.83
C SER A 97 4.88 -6.03 -7.66
N PRO A 98 4.70 -6.30 -8.97
CA PRO A 98 5.81 -6.68 -9.84
C PRO A 98 6.90 -5.60 -9.93
N PHE A 99 6.56 -4.33 -9.67
CA PHE A 99 7.54 -3.25 -9.66
C PHE A 99 8.51 -3.34 -8.48
N ASP A 100 8.10 -3.98 -7.37
CA ASP A 100 8.92 -4.03 -6.15
C ASP A 100 10.15 -4.94 -6.36
N LEU A 101 10.20 -5.75 -7.42
CA LEU A 101 11.40 -6.48 -7.86
C LEU A 101 12.50 -5.57 -8.41
N LEU A 102 12.19 -4.34 -8.82
CA LEU A 102 13.19 -3.39 -9.33
C LEU A 102 14.24 -3.04 -8.27
N VAL A 103 13.97 -3.26 -6.98
CA VAL A 103 14.95 -3.09 -5.89
C VAL A 103 16.20 -3.94 -6.08
N LEU A 104 16.12 -5.07 -6.80
CA LEU A 104 17.26 -5.92 -7.11
C LEU A 104 18.28 -5.25 -8.04
N LEU A 105 17.86 -4.23 -8.80
CA LEU A 105 18.73 -3.47 -9.70
C LEU A 105 19.60 -2.44 -8.97
N PHE A 106 19.40 -2.27 -7.66
CA PHE A 106 20.08 -1.26 -6.86
C PHE A 106 20.95 -1.92 -5.77
N PRO A 107 22.07 -1.28 -5.39
CA PRO A 107 22.89 -1.74 -4.28
C PRO A 107 22.19 -1.52 -2.92
N ALA A 108 22.62 -2.26 -1.90
CA ALA A 108 21.98 -2.28 -0.57
C ALA A 108 22.04 -0.93 0.17
N ASP A 109 22.98 -0.06 -0.17
CA ASP A 109 23.16 1.29 0.38
C ASP A 109 22.31 2.36 -0.31
N ARG A 110 21.53 1.99 -1.35
CA ARG A 110 20.68 2.91 -2.14
C ARG A 110 19.19 2.55 -2.15
N PRO A 111 18.56 2.10 -1.05
CA PRO A 111 17.14 1.71 -1.07
C PRO A 111 16.21 2.91 -1.33
N GLU A 112 16.59 4.13 -0.94
CA GLU A 112 15.82 5.34 -1.24
C GLU A 112 15.71 5.60 -2.76
N LEU A 113 16.81 5.38 -3.50
CA LEU A 113 16.83 5.54 -4.95
C LEU A 113 16.01 4.45 -5.63
N ALA A 114 16.14 3.20 -5.15
CA ALA A 114 15.34 2.09 -5.63
C ALA A 114 13.83 2.40 -5.50
N LEU A 115 13.40 2.85 -4.32
CA LEU A 115 11.99 3.16 -4.07
C LEU A 115 11.50 4.39 -4.86
N TYR A 116 12.38 5.36 -5.14
CA TYR A 116 12.07 6.45 -6.07
C TYR A 116 11.77 5.91 -7.48
N VAL A 117 12.62 5.02 -8.00
CA VAL A 117 12.44 4.43 -9.33
C VAL A 117 11.21 3.54 -9.41
N VAL A 118 10.94 2.71 -8.39
CA VAL A 118 9.70 1.93 -8.26
C VAL A 118 8.48 2.85 -8.34
N THR A 119 8.47 3.92 -7.54
CA THR A 119 7.40 4.92 -7.51
C THR A 119 7.18 5.54 -8.90
N ALA A 120 8.25 6.02 -9.54
CA ALA A 120 8.19 6.63 -10.87
C ALA A 120 7.68 5.65 -11.94
N ALA A 121 8.11 4.39 -11.89
CA ALA A 121 7.69 3.34 -12.82
C ALA A 121 6.20 3.00 -12.70
N LYS A 122 5.67 2.91 -11.47
CA LYS A 122 4.24 2.72 -11.21
C LYS A 122 3.41 3.88 -11.77
N ILE A 123 3.84 5.12 -11.51
CA ILE A 123 3.18 6.35 -12.01
C ILE A 123 3.22 6.41 -13.56
N ALA A 124 4.36 6.14 -14.18
CA ALA A 124 4.49 6.10 -15.64
C ALA A 124 3.60 5.02 -16.29
N THR A 125 3.47 3.86 -15.63
CA THR A 125 2.59 2.77 -16.10
C THR A 125 1.12 3.15 -16.03
N ALA A 126 0.69 3.85 -14.97
CA ALA A 126 -0.67 4.38 -14.90
C ALA A 126 -0.97 5.36 -16.04
N ALA A 127 -0.01 6.22 -16.40
CA ALA A 127 -0.13 7.14 -17.54
C ALA A 127 -0.31 6.39 -18.87
N ALA A 128 0.52 5.38 -19.10
CA ALA A 128 0.46 4.54 -20.29
C ALA A 128 -0.87 3.79 -20.39
N GLY A 129 -1.34 3.20 -19.28
CA GLY A 129 -2.62 2.51 -19.19
C GLY A 129 -3.79 3.44 -19.51
N MET A 130 -3.81 4.63 -18.93
CA MET A 130 -4.86 5.62 -19.20
C MET A 130 -4.86 6.06 -20.66
N ALA A 131 -3.70 6.43 -21.23
CA ALA A 131 -3.60 6.83 -22.64
C ALA A 131 -4.10 5.73 -23.59
N ALA A 132 -3.77 4.46 -23.30
CA ALA A 132 -4.26 3.31 -24.05
C ALA A 132 -5.78 3.09 -23.90
N LEU A 133 -6.33 3.31 -22.70
CA LEU A 133 -7.77 3.27 -22.44
C LEU A 133 -8.50 4.35 -23.26
N LEU A 134 -8.05 5.60 -23.21
CA LEU A 134 -8.67 6.71 -23.92
C LEU A 134 -8.83 6.39 -25.43
N LEU A 135 -7.73 5.98 -26.09
CA LEU A 135 -7.75 5.54 -27.50
C LEU A 135 -8.56 4.26 -27.78
N THR A 136 -8.91 3.50 -26.74
CA THR A 136 -9.81 2.34 -26.85
C THR A 136 -11.27 2.74 -26.74
N LEU A 137 -11.58 3.78 -25.96
CA LEU A 137 -12.93 4.30 -25.76
C LEU A 137 -13.43 5.12 -26.95
N ARG A 138 -12.56 5.92 -27.57
CA ARG A 138 -12.86 6.73 -28.77
C ARG A 138 -11.57 6.96 -29.57
N ARG A 139 -11.64 6.89 -30.91
CA ARG A 139 -10.51 7.24 -31.78
C ARG A 139 -10.24 8.74 -31.71
N GLY A 140 -8.97 9.12 -31.75
CA GLY A 140 -8.54 10.53 -31.70
C GLY A 140 -7.01 10.67 -31.76
N PRO A 141 -6.49 11.89 -31.60
CA PRO A 141 -5.06 12.17 -31.66
C PRO A 141 -4.31 11.53 -30.48
N TRP A 142 -3.29 10.73 -30.80
CA TRP A 142 -2.51 9.99 -29.80
C TRP A 142 -1.77 10.91 -28.82
N SER A 143 -1.35 12.10 -29.27
CA SER A 143 -0.63 13.08 -28.44
C SER A 143 -1.52 13.65 -27.33
N VAL A 144 -2.78 13.98 -27.65
CA VAL A 144 -3.75 14.45 -26.63
C VAL A 144 -4.06 13.34 -25.63
N ALA A 145 -4.24 12.09 -26.10
CA ALA A 145 -4.40 10.95 -25.21
C ALA A 145 -3.18 10.76 -24.30
N ALA A 146 -1.96 11.01 -24.80
CA ALA A 146 -0.75 10.95 -24.00
C ALA A 146 -0.72 12.02 -22.90
N VAL A 147 -1.05 13.27 -23.23
CA VAL A 147 -1.13 14.38 -22.26
C VAL A 147 -2.17 14.13 -21.19
N LEU A 148 -3.36 13.66 -21.57
CA LEU A 148 -4.41 13.28 -20.63
C LEU A 148 -4.02 12.06 -19.78
N GLY A 149 -3.29 11.10 -20.34
CA GLY A 149 -2.69 10.00 -19.58
C GLY A 149 -1.69 10.50 -18.53
N THR A 150 -0.83 11.45 -18.89
CA THR A 150 0.08 12.11 -17.95
C THR A 150 -0.65 12.89 -16.86
N ALA A 151 -1.68 13.65 -17.22
CA ALA A 151 -2.53 14.39 -16.28
C ALA A 151 -3.22 13.49 -15.24
N TYR A 152 -3.66 12.29 -15.66
CA TYR A 152 -4.19 11.28 -14.74
C TYR A 152 -3.14 10.82 -13.73
N ALA A 153 -1.97 10.44 -14.25
CA ALA A 153 -0.90 9.84 -13.45
C ALA A 153 -0.23 10.84 -12.51
N LEU A 154 -0.20 12.13 -12.87
CA LEU A 154 0.32 13.24 -12.07
C LEU A 154 -0.82 14.10 -11.48
N SER A 155 -1.95 13.46 -11.15
CA SER A 155 -3.06 14.11 -10.46
C SER A 155 -2.69 14.48 -9.01
N GLY A 156 -3.50 15.35 -8.40
CA GLY A 156 -3.34 15.73 -7.00
C GLY A 156 -3.33 14.53 -6.07
N TRP A 157 -4.10 13.48 -6.38
CA TRP A 157 -4.10 12.22 -5.64
C TRP A 157 -2.73 11.54 -5.61
N THR A 158 -2.01 11.51 -6.73
CA THR A 158 -0.67 10.94 -6.80
C THR A 158 0.29 11.69 -5.90
N PHE A 159 0.34 13.02 -5.97
CA PHE A 159 1.28 13.81 -5.15
C PHE A 159 0.91 13.84 -3.67
N ASN A 160 -0.39 13.89 -3.34
CA ASN A 160 -0.82 13.94 -1.96
C ASN A 160 -0.70 12.60 -1.24
N TYR A 161 -0.95 11.49 -1.95
CA TYR A 161 -1.08 10.16 -1.34
C TYR A 161 -0.14 9.13 -1.97
N GLY A 162 -0.27 8.88 -3.28
CA GLY A 162 0.41 7.76 -3.93
C GLY A 162 1.93 7.84 -3.87
N ALA A 163 2.51 9.03 -3.95
CA ALA A 163 3.96 9.25 -3.96
C ALA A 163 4.63 8.98 -2.60
N THR A 164 3.88 9.06 -1.50
CA THR A 164 4.34 8.74 -0.13
C THR A 164 3.82 7.38 0.36
N VAL A 165 2.85 6.78 -0.33
CA VAL A 165 2.28 5.47 -0.02
C VAL A 165 2.27 4.58 -1.29
N PRO A 166 3.43 4.05 -1.72
CA PRO A 166 3.61 3.50 -3.07
C PRO A 166 2.73 2.29 -3.42
N MET A 167 2.25 1.51 -2.45
CA MET A 167 1.36 0.38 -2.72
C MET A 167 0.03 0.80 -3.34
N TRP A 168 -0.42 2.04 -3.10
CA TRP A 168 -1.68 2.53 -3.66
C TRP A 168 -1.56 2.87 -5.15
N LEU A 169 -0.36 3.12 -5.65
CA LEU A 169 -0.11 3.37 -7.07
C LEU A 169 -0.46 2.18 -7.94
N ASP A 170 -0.47 0.96 -7.39
CA ASP A 170 -0.94 -0.23 -8.08
C ASP A 170 -2.42 -0.12 -8.45
N GLY A 171 -3.26 0.50 -7.61
CA GLY A 171 -4.65 0.83 -7.92
C GLY A 171 -4.80 1.89 -9.00
N LEU A 172 -3.96 2.92 -8.97
CA LEU A 172 -3.90 3.96 -10.00
C LEU A 172 -3.56 3.34 -11.37
N ALA A 173 -2.62 2.40 -11.44
CA ALA A 173 -2.33 1.66 -12.65
C ALA A 173 -3.44 0.64 -13.01
N ALA A 174 -4.06 0.01 -12.02
CA ALA A 174 -5.09 -0.99 -12.21
C ALA A 174 -6.38 -0.41 -12.82
N PHE A 175 -6.82 0.79 -12.43
CA PHE A 175 -8.08 1.36 -12.92
C PHE A 175 -8.20 1.39 -14.45
N PRO A 176 -7.26 1.98 -15.21
CA PRO A 176 -7.37 1.96 -16.66
C PRO A 176 -7.23 0.55 -17.25
N LEU A 177 -6.43 -0.34 -16.65
CA LEU A 177 -6.29 -1.73 -17.10
C LEU A 177 -7.58 -2.53 -16.89
N LEU A 178 -8.27 -2.37 -15.76
CA LEU A 178 -9.54 -3.01 -15.46
C LEU A 178 -10.67 -2.46 -16.34
N CYS A 179 -10.64 -1.17 -16.68
CA CYS A 179 -11.54 -0.61 -17.69
C CYS A 179 -11.32 -1.25 -19.08
N LEU A 180 -10.05 -1.51 -19.46
CA LEU A 180 -9.73 -2.25 -20.68
C LEU A 180 -10.25 -3.69 -20.63
N VAL A 181 -10.15 -4.38 -19.49
CA VAL A 181 -10.77 -5.71 -19.28
C VAL A 181 -12.28 -5.64 -19.49
N GLY A 182 -12.95 -4.60 -18.98
CA GLY A 182 -14.37 -4.33 -19.22
C GLY A 182 -14.70 -4.17 -20.72
N GLU A 183 -13.89 -3.41 -21.46
CA GLU A 183 -14.06 -3.26 -22.91
C GLU A 183 -13.79 -4.56 -23.69
N TRP A 184 -12.83 -5.38 -23.25
CA TRP A 184 -12.60 -6.71 -23.81
C TRP A 184 -13.77 -7.63 -23.56
N ALA A 185 -14.32 -7.65 -22.34
CA ALA A 185 -15.51 -8.41 -21.99
C ALA A 185 -16.72 -7.97 -22.83
N ARG A 186 -16.95 -6.66 -23.01
CA ARG A 186 -18.01 -6.13 -23.87
C ARG A 186 -17.90 -6.64 -25.31
N ARG A 187 -16.68 -6.61 -25.87
CA ARG A 187 -16.40 -7.04 -27.25
C ARG A 187 -16.15 -8.55 -27.41
N GLY A 188 -16.21 -9.34 -26.33
CA GLY A 188 -15.94 -10.78 -26.38
C GLY A 188 -14.51 -11.19 -26.70
N ARG A 189 -13.55 -10.32 -26.37
CA ARG A 189 -12.14 -10.54 -26.66
C ARG A 189 -11.39 -10.90 -25.39
N ARG A 190 -10.20 -11.51 -25.56
CA ARG A 190 -9.22 -11.74 -24.49
C ARG A 190 -9.78 -12.45 -23.23
N PRO A 191 -10.54 -13.55 -23.36
CA PRO A 191 -11.19 -14.21 -22.21
C PRO A 191 -10.21 -14.83 -21.20
N VAL A 192 -8.94 -15.01 -21.58
CA VAL A 192 -7.86 -15.53 -20.71
C VAL A 192 -7.03 -14.40 -20.13
N LEU A 193 -6.64 -13.41 -20.95
CA LEU A 193 -5.84 -12.27 -20.49
C LEU A 193 -6.62 -11.36 -19.53
N GLY A 194 -7.94 -11.21 -19.71
CA GLY A 194 -8.80 -10.44 -18.80
C GLY A 194 -8.65 -10.88 -17.34
N PRO A 195 -8.92 -12.15 -17.00
CA PRO A 195 -8.70 -12.68 -15.65
C PRO A 195 -7.27 -12.51 -15.13
N LEU A 196 -6.25 -12.68 -15.98
CA LEU A 196 -4.84 -12.51 -15.57
C LEU A 196 -4.51 -11.06 -15.20
N VAL A 197 -5.07 -10.08 -15.93
CA VAL A 197 -4.90 -8.65 -15.59
C VAL A 197 -5.62 -8.32 -14.27
N VAL A 198 -6.81 -8.88 -14.04
CA VAL A 198 -7.50 -8.74 -12.74
C VAL A 198 -6.67 -9.37 -11.62
N ALA A 199 -6.16 -10.59 -11.83
CA ALA A 199 -5.33 -11.29 -10.85
C ALA A 199 -4.08 -10.47 -10.50
N LEU A 200 -3.39 -9.91 -11.50
CA LEU A 200 -2.23 -9.06 -11.29
C LEU A 200 -2.57 -7.82 -10.46
N ALA A 201 -3.67 -7.13 -10.77
CA ALA A 201 -4.10 -5.95 -10.01
C ALA A 201 -4.39 -6.30 -8.54
N TRP A 202 -5.16 -7.37 -8.31
CA TRP A 202 -5.53 -7.82 -6.96
C TRP A 202 -4.36 -8.41 -6.17
N PHE A 203 -3.41 -9.05 -6.85
CA PHE A 203 -2.18 -9.54 -6.24
C PHE A 203 -1.24 -8.40 -5.85
N ALA A 204 -1.08 -7.39 -6.71
CA ALA A 204 -0.23 -6.24 -6.45
C ALA A 204 -0.72 -5.39 -5.27
N ASN A 205 -2.03 -5.09 -5.21
CA ASN A 205 -2.64 -4.47 -4.04
C ASN A 205 -4.16 -4.67 -4.04
N PHE A 206 -4.65 -5.66 -3.28
CA PHE A 206 -6.08 -6.00 -3.25
C PHE A 206 -6.98 -4.81 -2.85
N TYR A 207 -6.48 -3.96 -1.96
CA TYR A 207 -7.24 -2.87 -1.37
C TYR A 207 -7.60 -1.78 -2.40
N THR A 208 -6.61 -1.28 -3.13
CA THR A 208 -6.86 -0.29 -4.19
C THR A 208 -7.35 -0.92 -5.49
N ALA A 209 -7.03 -2.20 -5.74
CA ALA A 209 -7.63 -2.96 -6.84
C ALA A 209 -9.14 -3.17 -6.67
N TYR A 210 -9.63 -3.34 -5.44
CA TYR A 210 -11.06 -3.37 -5.13
C TYR A 210 -11.75 -2.06 -5.54
N MET A 211 -11.19 -0.91 -5.14
CA MET A 211 -11.69 0.42 -5.54
C MET A 211 -11.65 0.58 -7.07
N ALA A 212 -10.53 0.21 -7.71
CA ALA A 212 -10.38 0.25 -9.15
C ALA A 212 -11.40 -0.65 -9.88
N THR A 213 -11.75 -1.80 -9.29
CA THR A 213 -12.76 -2.74 -9.82
C THR A 213 -14.17 -2.12 -9.80
N ILE A 214 -14.54 -1.44 -8.70
CA ILE A 214 -15.81 -0.70 -8.63
C ILE A 214 -15.83 0.41 -9.69
N GLY A 215 -14.75 1.19 -9.80
CA GLY A 215 -14.63 2.24 -10.82
C GLY A 215 -14.75 1.69 -12.25
N ALA A 216 -14.09 0.57 -12.55
CA ALA A 216 -14.19 -0.08 -13.85
C ALA A 216 -15.61 -0.64 -14.12
N ALA A 217 -16.32 -1.08 -13.08
CA ALA A 217 -17.72 -1.49 -13.19
C ALA A 217 -18.64 -0.30 -13.54
N VAL A 218 -18.41 0.88 -12.94
CA VAL A 218 -19.10 2.12 -13.32
C VAL A 218 -18.84 2.46 -14.78
N VAL A 219 -17.57 2.43 -15.22
CA VAL A 219 -17.20 2.66 -16.62
C VAL A 219 -17.92 1.66 -17.54
N LEU A 220 -17.89 0.36 -17.24
CA LEU A 220 -18.58 -0.66 -18.03
C LEU A 220 -20.08 -0.42 -18.10
N ALA A 221 -20.73 -0.07 -16.99
CA ALA A 221 -22.16 0.23 -16.94
C ALA A 221 -22.50 1.41 -17.86
N VAL A 222 -21.77 2.52 -17.77
CA VAL A 222 -21.96 3.68 -18.66
C VAL A 222 -21.76 3.27 -20.12
N ARG A 223 -20.75 2.47 -20.43
CA ARG A 223 -20.51 1.98 -21.80
C ARG A 223 -21.68 1.16 -22.32
N LEU A 224 -22.19 0.20 -21.55
CA LEU A 224 -23.33 -0.64 -21.95
C LEU A 224 -24.63 0.16 -22.15
N LEU A 225 -24.81 1.25 -21.41
CA LEU A 225 -25.98 2.12 -21.51
C LEU A 225 -25.88 3.15 -22.66
N THR A 226 -24.65 3.50 -23.08
CA THR A 226 -24.42 4.62 -24.01
C THR A 226 -23.92 4.21 -25.39
N THR A 227 -23.49 2.96 -25.60
CA THR A 227 -23.16 2.42 -26.94
C THR A 227 -24.36 1.68 -27.52
N ASP A 228 -24.74 2.01 -28.75
CA ASP A 228 -25.72 1.23 -29.50
C ASP A 228 -24.98 0.00 -30.10
N ASP A 229 -25.31 -1.20 -29.62
CA ASP A 229 -24.75 -2.46 -30.14
C ASP A 229 -25.44 -2.90 -31.47
N SER A 230 -26.22 -2.02 -32.09
CA SER A 230 -26.93 -2.24 -33.35
C SER A 230 -26.06 -1.80 -34.54
N GLY A 231 -25.07 -2.61 -34.91
CA GLY A 231 -24.25 -2.36 -36.10
C GLY A 231 -22.89 -3.05 -36.04
N ALA A 232 -22.88 -4.36 -36.18
CA ALA A 232 -21.69 -5.02 -36.73
C ALA A 232 -21.50 -4.50 -38.17
N ASP A 233 -20.26 -4.17 -38.52
CA ASP A 233 -19.83 -3.74 -39.85
C ASP A 233 -20.44 -4.63 -40.96
N THR A 234 -21.50 -4.15 -41.63
CA THR A 234 -21.85 -4.61 -42.98
C THR A 234 -21.17 -3.65 -43.95
N PRO A 235 -20.30 -4.13 -44.87
CA PRO A 235 -19.79 -3.30 -45.94
C PRO A 235 -20.96 -2.80 -46.77
N SER A 236 -21.02 -1.48 -46.96
CA SER A 236 -21.94 -0.82 -47.87
C SER A 236 -21.78 -1.38 -49.28
N GLY A 237 -22.87 -1.91 -49.85
CA GLY A 237 -22.94 -2.25 -51.27
C GLY A 237 -24.27 -2.89 -51.65
N GLY A 238 -25.02 -2.22 -52.53
CA GLY A 238 -26.18 -2.81 -53.21
C GLY A 238 -27.46 -2.00 -53.03
N ALA A 239 -27.79 -1.19 -54.04
CA ALA A 239 -29.08 -0.54 -54.20
C ALA A 239 -30.21 -1.57 -54.21
N ALA A 240 -31.32 -1.25 -53.55
CA ALA A 240 -32.55 -2.04 -53.56
C ALA A 240 -33.30 -1.83 -54.88
N ASP A 241 -33.70 -2.93 -55.50
CA ASP A 241 -34.67 -3.02 -56.60
C ASP A 241 -36.00 -3.51 -56.01
N PRO A 242 -37.17 -2.89 -56.29
CA PRO A 242 -38.43 -3.30 -55.68
C PRO A 242 -39.16 -4.30 -56.58
N GLY A 243 -39.32 -5.55 -56.13
CA GLY A 243 -40.11 -6.52 -56.89
C GLY A 243 -40.33 -7.88 -56.24
N THR A 244 -41.53 -8.06 -55.68
CA THR A 244 -42.33 -9.31 -55.62
C THR A 244 -41.93 -10.47 -54.70
N GLY A 245 -42.96 -11.04 -54.04
CA GLY A 245 -42.98 -12.45 -53.66
C GLY A 245 -43.28 -12.73 -52.19
N ALA A 246 -44.56 -12.89 -51.86
CA ALA A 246 -45.03 -13.41 -50.57
C ALA A 246 -44.49 -14.82 -50.28
N GLY A 247 -44.03 -15.04 -49.05
CA GLY A 247 -43.64 -16.35 -48.54
C GLY A 247 -43.65 -16.33 -47.01
N ALA A 248 -44.74 -16.83 -46.44
CA ALA A 248 -44.92 -17.00 -45.01
C ALA A 248 -43.95 -18.06 -44.47
N GLY A 249 -42.91 -17.62 -43.74
CA GLY A 249 -42.05 -18.46 -42.92
C GLY A 249 -42.02 -17.86 -41.52
N ALA A 250 -42.50 -18.62 -40.54
CA ALA A 250 -42.57 -18.25 -39.14
C ALA A 250 -41.18 -17.83 -38.60
N ASN A 251 -40.94 -16.53 -38.59
CA ASN A 251 -39.73 -15.95 -38.05
C ASN A 251 -39.96 -15.72 -36.56
N THR A 252 -39.41 -16.58 -35.70
CA THR A 252 -39.29 -16.34 -34.26
C THR A 252 -38.31 -15.18 -34.03
N GLY A 253 -38.74 -13.97 -34.39
CA GLY A 253 -37.97 -12.75 -34.25
C GLY A 253 -37.99 -12.29 -32.81
N SER A 254 -36.97 -12.65 -32.03
CA SER A 254 -36.67 -11.89 -30.82
C SER A 254 -36.35 -10.45 -31.27
N GLY A 255 -37.22 -9.49 -30.96
CA GLY A 255 -37.09 -8.11 -31.43
C GLY A 255 -35.73 -7.48 -31.08
N PRO A 256 -35.32 -6.40 -31.77
CA PRO A 256 -34.00 -5.78 -31.63
C PRO A 256 -33.62 -5.41 -30.18
N ALA A 257 -34.62 -5.05 -29.36
CA ALA A 257 -34.43 -4.79 -27.92
C ALA A 257 -34.04 -6.05 -27.12
N ALA A 258 -34.60 -7.21 -27.46
CA ALA A 258 -34.25 -8.49 -26.82
C ALA A 258 -32.82 -8.92 -27.17
N THR A 259 -32.40 -8.70 -28.41
CA THR A 259 -31.03 -8.99 -28.88
C THR A 259 -30.00 -8.09 -28.19
N ALA A 260 -30.28 -6.79 -28.06
CA ALA A 260 -29.42 -5.85 -27.32
C ALA A 260 -29.33 -6.20 -25.81
N ARG A 261 -30.45 -6.61 -25.18
CA ARG A 261 -30.45 -7.06 -23.78
C ARG A 261 -29.59 -8.32 -23.58
N ARG A 262 -29.67 -9.28 -24.50
CA ARG A 262 -28.83 -10.50 -24.47
C ARG A 262 -27.34 -10.17 -24.62
N ALA A 263 -26.98 -9.27 -25.54
CA ALA A 263 -25.60 -8.83 -25.73
C ALA A 263 -25.03 -8.14 -24.48
N ARG A 264 -25.81 -7.25 -23.85
CA ARG A 264 -25.44 -6.58 -22.59
C ARG A 264 -25.26 -7.57 -21.45
N LEU A 265 -26.19 -8.52 -21.27
CA LEU A 265 -26.07 -9.57 -20.26
C LEU A 265 -24.82 -10.43 -20.49
N ALA A 266 -24.54 -10.82 -21.74
CA ALA A 266 -23.33 -11.57 -22.07
C ALA A 266 -22.05 -10.78 -21.78
N ALA A 267 -22.02 -9.46 -22.00
CA ALA A 267 -20.90 -8.61 -21.59
C ALA A 267 -20.70 -8.60 -20.07
N VAL A 268 -21.77 -8.43 -19.29
CA VAL A 268 -21.73 -8.46 -17.82
C VAL A 268 -21.22 -9.82 -17.33
N LEU A 269 -21.75 -10.93 -17.85
CA LEU A 269 -21.33 -12.27 -17.43
C LEU A 269 -19.85 -12.54 -17.77
N ARG A 270 -19.36 -12.08 -18.93
CA ARG A 270 -17.93 -12.19 -19.30
C ARG A 270 -17.04 -11.35 -18.38
N ALA A 271 -17.48 -10.15 -18.01
CA ALA A 271 -16.77 -9.29 -17.08
C ALA A 271 -16.74 -9.92 -15.67
N ALA A 272 -17.90 -10.34 -15.16
CA ALA A 272 -18.03 -11.02 -13.87
C ALA A 272 -17.15 -12.27 -13.80
N ARG A 273 -17.17 -13.12 -14.83
CA ARG A 273 -16.27 -14.28 -14.90
C ARG A 273 -14.79 -13.88 -14.84
N SER A 274 -14.40 -12.82 -15.56
CA SER A 274 -13.01 -12.36 -15.55
C SER A 274 -12.60 -11.86 -14.18
N VAL A 275 -13.48 -11.11 -13.51
CA VAL A 275 -13.25 -10.60 -12.16
C VAL A 275 -13.17 -11.74 -11.14
N LEU A 276 -14.14 -12.67 -11.14
CA LEU A 276 -14.18 -13.78 -10.18
C LEU A 276 -12.98 -14.72 -10.32
N ILE A 277 -12.60 -15.09 -11.55
CA ILE A 277 -11.39 -15.90 -11.78
C ILE A 277 -10.14 -15.13 -11.33
N GLY A 278 -10.04 -13.84 -11.66
CA GLY A 278 -8.88 -13.03 -11.29
C GLY A 278 -8.71 -12.88 -9.77
N ILE A 279 -9.79 -12.56 -9.05
CA ILE A 279 -9.79 -12.51 -7.59
C ILE A 279 -9.46 -13.88 -7.00
N GLY A 280 -10.05 -14.94 -7.55
CA GLY A 280 -9.77 -16.31 -7.13
C GLY A 280 -8.29 -16.69 -7.26
N LEU A 281 -7.63 -16.28 -8.35
CA LEU A 281 -6.18 -16.49 -8.54
C LEU A 281 -5.32 -15.73 -7.52
N ALA A 282 -5.78 -14.56 -7.05
CA ALA A 282 -5.10 -13.78 -6.00
C ALA A 282 -5.43 -14.28 -4.57
N ALA A 283 -6.42 -15.16 -4.40
CA ALA A 283 -6.91 -15.63 -3.10
C ALA A 283 -5.85 -16.23 -2.15
N PRO A 284 -4.80 -16.96 -2.61
CA PRO A 284 -3.75 -17.46 -1.72
C PRO A 284 -3.11 -16.38 -0.84
N LEU A 285 -3.01 -15.16 -1.37
CA LEU A 285 -2.44 -14.01 -0.67
C LEU A 285 -3.53 -13.15 -0.01
N VAL A 286 -4.60 -12.85 -0.73
CA VAL A 286 -5.70 -11.99 -0.25
C VAL A 286 -6.34 -12.54 1.02
N VAL A 287 -6.56 -13.87 1.10
CA VAL A 287 -7.16 -14.50 2.28
C VAL A 287 -6.23 -14.40 3.50
N VAL A 288 -4.91 -14.52 3.31
CA VAL A 288 -3.92 -14.38 4.38
C VAL A 288 -3.95 -12.95 4.93
N ILE A 289 -3.96 -11.94 4.06
CA ILE A 289 -4.02 -10.53 4.48
C ILE A 289 -5.34 -10.23 5.20
N PHE A 290 -6.47 -10.70 4.66
CA PHE A 290 -7.79 -10.49 5.26
C PHE A 290 -7.88 -11.05 6.69
N LEU A 291 -7.41 -12.28 6.89
CA LEU A 291 -7.37 -12.89 8.22
C LEU A 291 -6.34 -12.24 9.13
N GLY A 292 -5.20 -11.79 8.59
CA GLY A 292 -4.22 -10.99 9.33
C GLY A 292 -4.82 -9.69 9.85
N THR A 293 -5.62 -9.01 9.02
CA THR A 293 -6.29 -7.75 9.37
C THR A 293 -7.32 -7.93 10.49
N ARG A 294 -8.02 -9.07 10.50
CA ARG A 294 -9.01 -9.42 11.53
C ARG A 294 -8.43 -9.59 12.93
N VAL A 295 -7.15 -9.97 13.02
CA VAL A 295 -6.44 -10.19 14.30
C VAL A 295 -5.40 -9.11 14.59
N ALA A 296 -5.31 -8.10 13.73
CA ALA A 296 -4.42 -6.96 13.93
C ALA A 296 -4.88 -6.11 15.13
N ASP A 297 -3.96 -5.38 15.74
CA ASP A 297 -4.26 -4.48 16.86
C ASP A 297 -5.39 -3.51 16.45
N PRO A 298 -6.50 -3.49 17.23
CA PRO A 298 -7.69 -2.75 16.86
C PRO A 298 -7.44 -1.25 16.91
N THR A 299 -7.66 -0.60 15.78
CA THR A 299 -7.72 0.86 15.76
C THR A 299 -9.10 1.32 16.23
N PRO A 300 -9.19 2.38 17.05
CA PRO A 300 -10.48 2.98 17.39
C PRO A 300 -11.28 3.30 16.13
N PRO A 301 -12.60 3.04 16.13
CA PRO A 301 -13.42 3.31 14.96
C PRO A 301 -13.38 4.80 14.61
N THR A 302 -13.20 5.09 13.32
CA THR A 302 -13.24 6.44 12.79
C THR A 302 -14.62 6.71 12.19
N ALA A 303 -15.38 7.62 12.80
CA ALA A 303 -16.62 8.10 12.19
C ALA A 303 -16.29 8.80 10.86
N PHE A 304 -17.05 8.47 9.81
CA PHE A 304 -16.93 9.20 8.56
C PHE A 304 -17.50 10.61 8.74
N ALA A 305 -16.73 11.61 8.34
CA ALA A 305 -17.20 12.99 8.20
C ALA A 305 -17.01 13.41 6.74
N PRO A 306 -18.08 13.86 6.05
CA PRO A 306 -17.93 14.41 4.71
C PRO A 306 -17.05 15.67 4.75
N ALA A 307 -16.32 15.90 3.66
CA ALA A 307 -15.53 17.12 3.50
C ALA A 307 -16.45 18.28 3.14
N ASP A 308 -16.13 19.48 3.63
CA ASP A 308 -16.86 20.68 3.22
C ASP A 308 -16.76 20.87 1.71
N TRP A 309 -17.88 21.24 1.07
CA TRP A 309 -17.93 21.41 -0.38
C TRP A 309 -16.95 22.49 -0.89
N THR A 310 -16.65 23.49 -0.07
CA THR A 310 -15.60 24.47 -0.34
C THR A 310 -14.24 23.82 -0.51
N ASP A 311 -13.92 22.84 0.34
CA ASP A 311 -12.68 22.06 0.24
C ASP A 311 -12.72 21.12 -0.95
N VAL A 312 -13.83 20.39 -1.16
CA VAL A 312 -13.98 19.52 -2.34
C VAL A 312 -13.72 20.29 -3.65
N LEU A 313 -14.25 21.51 -3.76
CA LEU A 313 -14.02 22.37 -4.92
C LEU A 313 -12.60 22.92 -4.97
N ALA A 314 -12.00 23.30 -3.84
CA ALA A 314 -10.60 23.72 -3.79
C ALA A 314 -9.66 22.63 -4.28
N ARG A 315 -9.94 21.36 -3.95
CA ARG A 315 -9.10 20.23 -4.33
C ARG A 315 -9.13 19.89 -5.82
N LEU A 316 -9.98 20.52 -6.63
CA LEU A 316 -9.91 20.49 -8.10
C LEU A 316 -8.77 21.36 -8.66
N LEU A 317 -8.23 22.28 -7.86
CA LEU A 317 -7.25 23.29 -8.25
C LEU A 317 -5.79 22.84 -7.92
N PRO A 318 -4.78 23.36 -8.65
CA PRO A 318 -3.36 23.08 -8.40
C PRO A 318 -2.90 23.53 -7.01
N ALA A 319 -1.74 23.03 -6.58
CA ALA A 319 -1.05 23.44 -5.35
C ALA A 319 -1.85 23.32 -4.04
N THR A 320 -2.86 22.43 -3.99
CA THR A 320 -3.61 22.12 -2.76
C THR A 320 -3.06 20.85 -2.09
N ALA A 321 -2.90 20.85 -0.75
CA ALA A 321 -2.43 19.68 -0.01
C ALA A 321 -3.18 19.38 1.29
N SER A 322 -3.78 18.19 1.34
CA SER A 322 -4.50 17.69 2.52
C SER A 322 -4.64 16.18 2.48
N VAL A 323 -4.56 15.56 3.66
CA VAL A 323 -4.85 14.14 3.88
C VAL A 323 -6.32 13.87 4.20
N ALA A 324 -7.11 14.90 4.48
CA ALA A 324 -8.49 14.77 4.94
C ALA A 324 -9.55 14.98 3.86
N THR A 325 -9.22 15.68 2.76
CA THR A 325 -10.17 16.10 1.71
C THR A 325 -9.80 15.49 0.35
N PRO A 326 -10.76 15.21 -0.55
CA PRO A 326 -10.51 14.43 -1.77
C PRO A 326 -9.59 15.16 -2.76
N ALA A 327 -8.39 14.64 -3.03
CA ALA A 327 -7.42 15.22 -3.94
C ALA A 327 -7.80 15.10 -5.44
N LEU A 328 -8.51 16.09 -5.99
CA LEU A 328 -9.18 16.02 -7.30
C LEU A 328 -8.45 16.72 -8.47
N PHE A 329 -7.33 17.37 -8.22
CA PHE A 329 -6.59 18.10 -9.25
C PHE A 329 -6.14 17.18 -10.39
N ILE A 330 -6.44 17.58 -11.63
CA ILE A 330 -6.05 16.87 -12.87
C ILE A 330 -5.37 17.78 -13.90
N GLY A 331 -5.06 19.03 -13.53
CA GLY A 331 -4.67 20.10 -14.45
C GLY A 331 -5.86 20.96 -14.86
N THR A 332 -5.69 22.28 -14.83
CA THR A 332 -6.72 23.25 -15.19
C THR A 332 -7.19 23.09 -16.64
N PRO A 333 -6.30 22.88 -17.64
CA PRO A 333 -6.75 22.63 -19.01
C PRO A 333 -7.55 21.33 -19.15
N ALA A 334 -7.11 20.24 -18.52
CA ALA A 334 -7.82 18.96 -18.57
C ALA A 334 -9.21 19.05 -17.90
N LEU A 335 -9.30 19.74 -16.76
CA LEU A 335 -10.56 19.96 -16.06
C LEU A 335 -11.52 20.83 -16.87
N ALA A 336 -11.04 21.94 -17.45
CA ALA A 336 -11.85 22.78 -18.33
C ALA A 336 -12.45 21.97 -19.49
N LEU A 337 -11.63 21.12 -20.12
CA LEU A 337 -12.07 20.23 -21.20
C LEU A 337 -13.09 19.18 -20.72
N ALA A 338 -12.91 18.61 -19.52
CA ALA A 338 -13.88 17.68 -18.92
C ALA A 338 -15.25 18.35 -18.72
N LEU A 339 -15.26 19.59 -18.20
CA LEU A 339 -16.48 20.37 -17.91
C LEU A 339 -17.24 20.80 -19.18
N THR A 340 -16.63 20.68 -20.37
CA THR A 340 -17.34 20.94 -21.64
C THR A 340 -18.28 19.80 -22.06
N LEU A 341 -18.10 18.58 -21.55
CA LEU A 341 -18.83 17.40 -22.02
C LEU A 341 -20.37 17.55 -22.01
N PRO A 342 -21.02 18.09 -20.95
CA PRO A 342 -22.47 18.25 -20.92
C PRO A 342 -23.01 19.14 -22.04
N PHE A 343 -22.20 20.10 -22.49
CA PHE A 343 -22.56 21.14 -23.46
C PHE A 343 -22.06 20.83 -24.87
N ASN A 344 -21.25 19.79 -25.04
CA ASN A 344 -20.65 19.46 -26.33
C ASN A 344 -21.65 18.73 -27.23
N GLY A 345 -22.27 19.49 -28.13
CA GLY A 345 -23.20 18.97 -29.16
C GLY A 345 -22.58 17.96 -30.14
N ALA A 346 -21.25 17.89 -30.26
CA ALA A 346 -20.56 16.90 -31.09
C ALA A 346 -20.48 15.51 -30.44
N VAL A 347 -20.90 15.38 -29.18
CA VAL A 347 -21.01 14.12 -28.47
C VAL A 347 -22.48 13.74 -28.37
N ALA A 348 -22.81 12.48 -28.68
CA ALA A 348 -24.17 11.97 -28.61
C ALA A 348 -24.81 12.23 -27.23
N ALA A 349 -26.08 12.64 -27.21
CA ALA A 349 -26.80 13.03 -25.99
C ALA A 349 -26.73 11.95 -24.91
N ARG A 350 -26.96 10.68 -25.27
CA ARG A 350 -26.84 9.53 -24.35
C ARG A 350 -25.46 9.44 -23.71
N THR A 351 -24.40 9.59 -24.51
CA THR A 351 -23.02 9.55 -24.02
C THR A 351 -22.73 10.71 -23.08
N ARG A 352 -23.01 11.96 -23.46
CA ARG A 352 -22.71 13.11 -22.59
C ARG A 352 -23.52 13.08 -21.29
N THR A 353 -24.79 12.67 -21.32
CA THR A 353 -25.62 12.57 -20.11
C THR A 353 -25.15 11.42 -19.22
N GLY A 354 -24.88 10.24 -19.79
CA GLY A 354 -24.44 9.07 -19.02
C GLY A 354 -23.10 9.28 -18.30
N TRP A 355 -22.12 9.88 -18.97
CA TRP A 355 -20.81 10.17 -18.36
C TRP A 355 -20.89 11.31 -17.34
N THR A 356 -21.65 12.37 -17.61
CA THR A 356 -21.88 13.46 -16.64
C THR A 356 -22.59 12.93 -15.38
N ALA A 357 -23.63 12.10 -15.55
CA ALA A 357 -24.34 11.48 -14.44
C ALA A 357 -23.41 10.58 -13.60
N ALA A 358 -22.58 9.76 -14.24
CA ALA A 358 -21.61 8.92 -13.54
C ALA A 358 -20.60 9.74 -12.72
N ILE A 359 -20.08 10.84 -13.27
CA ILE A 359 -19.17 11.75 -12.55
C ILE A 359 -19.87 12.35 -11.33
N VAL A 360 -21.09 12.88 -11.49
CA VAL A 360 -21.87 13.46 -10.38
C VAL A 360 -22.15 12.41 -9.31
N LEU A 361 -22.63 11.22 -9.69
CA LEU A 361 -22.95 10.15 -8.75
C LEU A 361 -21.71 9.65 -8.01
N VAL A 362 -20.57 9.51 -8.69
CA VAL A 362 -19.32 9.12 -8.04
C VAL A 362 -18.86 10.21 -7.07
N THR A 363 -18.91 11.48 -7.44
CA THR A 363 -18.60 12.60 -6.52
C THR A 363 -19.46 12.56 -5.27
N LEU A 364 -20.79 12.42 -5.42
CA LEU A 364 -21.72 12.29 -4.29
C LEU A 364 -21.41 11.05 -3.44
N SER A 365 -21.03 9.94 -4.08
CA SER A 365 -20.69 8.68 -3.39
C SER A 365 -19.45 8.81 -2.48
N LEU A 366 -18.56 9.77 -2.74
CA LEU A 366 -17.41 10.05 -1.87
C LEU A 366 -17.85 10.71 -0.56
N GLN A 367 -18.94 11.49 -0.60
CA GLN A 367 -19.44 12.33 0.48
C GLN A 367 -20.56 11.69 1.31
N TRP A 368 -20.98 10.47 0.97
CA TRP A 368 -22.08 9.78 1.64
C TRP A 368 -21.59 8.51 2.33
N GLU A 369 -21.85 8.38 3.63
CA GLU A 369 -21.26 7.33 4.49
C GLU A 369 -21.48 5.90 3.97
N PRO A 370 -22.70 5.46 3.57
CA PRO A 370 -22.90 4.09 3.08
C PRO A 370 -22.05 3.76 1.86
N THR A 371 -21.95 4.68 0.90
CA THR A 371 -21.09 4.48 -0.27
C THR A 371 -19.62 4.66 0.06
N HIS A 372 -19.28 5.53 1.02
CA HIS A 372 -17.92 5.67 1.52
C HIS A 372 -17.42 4.36 2.13
N LEU A 373 -18.23 3.71 2.96
CA LEU A 373 -17.95 2.39 3.51
C LEU A 373 -17.87 1.34 2.39
N LEU A 374 -18.74 1.39 1.38
CA LEU A 374 -18.67 0.48 0.23
C LEU A 374 -17.33 0.60 -0.51
N TRP A 375 -16.81 1.81 -0.73
CA TRP A 375 -15.47 2.03 -1.31
C TRP A 375 -14.35 1.41 -0.48
N HIS A 376 -14.58 1.22 0.80
CA HIS A 376 -13.62 0.71 1.79
C HIS A 376 -13.98 -0.68 2.32
N ALA A 377 -14.76 -1.46 1.56
CA ALA A 377 -15.15 -2.83 1.90
C ALA A 377 -15.83 -2.97 3.27
N GLY A 378 -16.63 -1.97 3.67
CA GLY A 378 -17.45 -1.96 4.87
C GLY A 378 -16.78 -1.37 6.11
N ALA A 379 -15.55 -0.86 6.02
CA ALA A 379 -14.82 -0.29 7.15
C ALA A 379 -14.29 1.11 6.84
N SER A 380 -14.58 2.09 7.70
CA SER A 380 -14.03 3.43 7.59
C SER A 380 -12.50 3.39 7.71
N PRO A 381 -11.75 4.01 6.78
CA PRO A 381 -10.29 4.02 6.82
C PRO A 381 -9.76 4.92 7.93
N ASN A 382 -8.65 4.50 8.55
CA ASN A 382 -7.84 5.40 9.37
C ASN A 382 -6.96 6.31 8.49
N GLY A 383 -6.75 7.56 8.91
CA GLY A 383 -5.85 8.48 8.21
C GLY A 383 -6.52 9.10 6.99
N ILE A 384 -6.09 8.71 5.79
CA ILE A 384 -6.57 9.27 4.52
C ILE A 384 -7.93 8.66 4.15
N PRO A 385 -9.05 9.42 4.16
CA PRO A 385 -10.38 8.86 3.96
C PRO A 385 -10.79 8.76 2.49
N TYR A 386 -10.24 9.60 1.61
CA TYR A 386 -10.64 9.70 0.21
C TYR A 386 -9.70 8.93 -0.74
N ARG A 387 -9.33 7.69 -0.39
CA ARG A 387 -8.34 6.90 -1.13
C ARG A 387 -8.81 6.49 -2.53
N GLN A 388 -10.11 6.36 -2.74
CA GLN A 388 -10.77 6.03 -4.00
C GLN A 388 -10.79 7.17 -5.03
N THR A 389 -10.38 8.39 -4.66
CA THR A 389 -10.50 9.59 -5.51
C THR A 389 -9.81 9.48 -6.87
N PHE A 390 -8.77 8.65 -7.01
CA PHE A 390 -8.15 8.39 -8.31
C PHE A 390 -9.14 7.86 -9.37
N VAL A 391 -10.21 7.17 -8.96
CA VAL A 391 -11.28 6.74 -9.87
C VAL A 391 -12.00 7.95 -10.46
N LEU A 392 -12.35 8.95 -9.63
CA LEU A 392 -13.02 10.16 -10.08
C LEU A 392 -12.10 11.00 -10.98
N CYS A 393 -10.81 11.13 -10.64
CA CYS A 393 -9.82 11.72 -11.54
C CYS A 393 -9.82 11.01 -12.90
N GLY A 394 -9.83 9.68 -12.92
CA GLY A 394 -9.92 8.90 -14.15
C GLY A 394 -11.19 9.17 -14.97
N LEU A 395 -12.35 9.28 -14.32
CA LEU A 395 -13.63 9.60 -14.98
C LEU A 395 -13.64 11.00 -15.59
N LEU A 396 -13.10 12.01 -14.90
CA LEU A 396 -12.96 13.37 -15.42
C LEU A 396 -12.07 13.39 -16.67
N LEU A 397 -10.98 12.62 -16.68
CA LEU A 397 -10.07 12.50 -17.83
C LEU A 397 -10.72 11.80 -19.02
N ILE A 398 -11.55 10.78 -18.75
CA ILE A 398 -12.36 10.15 -19.79
C ILE A 398 -13.36 11.15 -20.37
N ALA A 399 -14.00 11.99 -19.54
CA ALA A 399 -14.90 13.04 -20.02
C ALA A 399 -14.18 14.08 -20.89
N ALA A 400 -13.00 14.55 -20.46
CA ALA A 400 -12.16 15.45 -21.24
C ALA A 400 -11.83 14.84 -22.61
N TRP A 401 -11.43 13.56 -22.63
CA TRP A 401 -11.13 12.85 -23.87
C TRP A 401 -12.37 12.70 -24.77
N LEU A 402 -13.51 12.28 -24.22
CA LEU A 402 -14.74 12.11 -25.01
C LEU A 402 -15.19 13.42 -25.65
N SER A 403 -14.96 14.55 -24.98
CA SER A 403 -15.27 15.87 -25.51
C SER A 403 -14.28 16.34 -26.60
N THR A 404 -13.03 15.89 -26.57
CA THR A 404 -11.94 16.44 -27.40
C THR A 404 -11.38 15.49 -28.47
N ALA A 405 -11.69 14.20 -28.42
CA ALA A 405 -11.08 13.18 -29.29
C ALA A 405 -11.33 13.42 -30.80
N GLN A 406 -12.38 14.16 -31.16
CA GLN A 406 -12.72 14.47 -32.55
C GLN A 406 -12.38 15.92 -32.95
N GLY A 407 -11.69 16.66 -32.08
CA GLY A 407 -11.39 18.08 -32.26
C GLY A 407 -11.79 18.91 -31.05
N LEU A 408 -11.44 20.20 -31.10
CA LEU A 408 -11.75 21.14 -30.01
C LEU A 408 -13.28 21.34 -29.89
N PRO A 409 -13.84 21.39 -28.67
CA PRO A 409 -15.24 21.75 -28.46
C PRO A 409 -15.56 23.13 -29.06
N ARG A 410 -16.83 23.33 -29.46
CA ARG A 410 -17.29 24.62 -30.00
C ARG A 410 -17.20 25.72 -28.93
N PRO A 411 -17.03 27.00 -29.31
CA PRO A 411 -16.89 28.10 -28.34
C PRO A 411 -17.95 28.16 -27.24
N PRO A 412 -19.26 27.92 -27.48
CA PRO A 412 -20.25 27.90 -26.40
C PRO A 412 -19.98 26.84 -25.34
N ALA A 413 -19.51 25.65 -25.74
CA ALA A 413 -19.15 24.59 -24.80
C ALA A 413 -17.86 24.91 -24.02
N LEU A 414 -16.89 25.56 -24.67
CA LEU A 414 -15.67 26.05 -24.01
C LEU A 414 -15.99 27.14 -22.98
N LEU A 415 -16.87 28.10 -23.33
CA LEU A 415 -17.32 29.16 -22.42
C LEU A 415 -18.09 28.59 -21.23
N ALA A 416 -19.01 27.64 -21.47
CA ALA A 416 -19.74 26.98 -20.40
C ALA A 416 -18.81 26.20 -19.45
N GLY A 417 -17.88 25.41 -20.00
CA GLY A 417 -16.88 24.69 -19.21
C GLY A 417 -15.96 25.64 -18.42
N GLY A 418 -15.53 26.74 -19.05
CA GLY A 418 -14.74 27.79 -18.40
C GLY A 418 -15.50 28.52 -17.29
N ALA A 419 -16.79 28.80 -17.49
CA ALA A 419 -17.65 29.42 -16.47
C ALA A 419 -17.86 28.49 -15.26
N LEU A 420 -18.06 27.18 -15.49
CA LEU A 420 -18.13 26.19 -14.41
C LEU A 420 -16.81 26.10 -13.63
N LEU A 421 -15.67 26.10 -14.32
CA LEU A 421 -14.35 26.11 -13.68
C LEU A 421 -14.14 27.39 -12.86
N GLY A 422 -14.46 28.55 -13.43
CA GLY A 422 -14.36 29.85 -12.74
C GLY A 422 -15.27 29.93 -11.52
N GLY A 423 -16.50 29.42 -11.63
CA GLY A 423 -17.44 29.31 -10.52
C GLY A 423 -16.94 28.38 -9.40
N ALA A 424 -16.40 27.21 -9.76
CA ALA A 424 -15.77 26.29 -8.80
C ALA A 424 -14.56 26.93 -8.11
N ALA A 425 -13.69 27.61 -8.86
CA ALA A 425 -12.54 28.32 -8.31
C ALA A 425 -12.95 29.46 -7.38
N TRP A 426 -13.98 30.23 -7.73
CA TRP A 426 -14.51 31.28 -6.88
C TRP A 426 -15.15 30.74 -5.60
N ALA A 427 -15.91 29.64 -5.69
CA ALA A 427 -16.52 28.98 -4.53
C ALA A 427 -15.47 28.37 -3.58
N ALA A 428 -14.31 27.97 -4.10
CA ALA A 428 -13.19 27.44 -3.33
C ALA A 428 -12.41 28.47 -2.50
N ARG A 429 -12.63 29.78 -2.69
CA ARG A 429 -11.79 30.86 -2.12
C ARG A 429 -11.66 30.89 -0.60
N GLY A 430 -12.61 30.32 0.13
CA GLY A 430 -12.59 30.26 1.59
C GLY A 430 -11.93 29.00 2.16
N SER A 431 -11.51 28.05 1.33
CA SER A 431 -10.93 26.79 1.79
C SER A 431 -9.53 26.99 2.39
N ALA A 432 -9.25 26.26 3.47
CA ALA A 432 -7.93 26.21 4.08
C ALA A 432 -6.88 25.48 3.22
N ASP A 433 -7.33 24.72 2.21
CA ASP A 433 -6.45 23.97 1.30
C ASP A 433 -5.86 24.85 0.18
N ILE A 434 -6.34 26.09 0.02
CA ILE A 434 -5.83 27.04 -0.96
C ILE A 434 -4.47 27.58 -0.54
N ASP A 435 -3.44 27.23 -1.30
CA ASP A 435 -2.10 27.82 -1.19
C ASP A 435 -2.02 29.13 -2.01
N ARG A 436 -1.10 30.02 -1.62
CA ARG A 436 -0.81 31.28 -2.35
C ARG A 436 -0.45 31.07 -3.83
N TRP A 437 0.03 29.89 -4.20
CA TRP A 437 0.36 29.52 -5.58
C TRP A 437 -0.84 28.99 -6.38
N THR A 438 -1.97 28.69 -5.75
CA THR A 438 -3.15 28.07 -6.38
C THR A 438 -3.72 28.95 -7.49
N TYR A 439 -4.19 30.16 -7.17
CA TYR A 439 -4.79 31.06 -8.16
C TYR A 439 -3.81 31.57 -9.22
N PRO A 440 -2.57 31.93 -8.89
CA PRO A 440 -1.57 32.26 -9.91
C PRO A 440 -1.33 31.12 -10.91
N ALA A 441 -1.25 29.87 -10.44
CA ALA A 441 -1.08 28.70 -11.30
C ALA A 441 -2.29 28.51 -12.22
N VAL A 442 -3.52 28.58 -11.67
CA VAL A 442 -4.78 28.51 -12.44
C VAL A 442 -4.82 29.60 -13.51
N ALA A 443 -4.51 30.83 -13.15
CA ALA A 443 -4.55 31.97 -14.07
C ALA A 443 -3.53 31.80 -15.22
N ALA A 444 -2.30 31.40 -14.91
CA ALA A 444 -1.26 31.14 -15.91
C ALA A 444 -1.66 30.01 -16.87
N ALA A 445 -2.17 28.89 -16.35
CA ALA A 445 -2.58 27.77 -17.16
C ALA A 445 -3.83 28.06 -17.99
N ALA A 446 -4.80 28.79 -17.44
CA ALA A 446 -5.98 29.24 -18.16
C ALA A 446 -5.58 30.16 -19.32
N ALA A 447 -4.66 31.11 -19.10
CA ALA A 447 -4.15 31.98 -20.16
C ALA A 447 -3.48 31.19 -21.29
N LEU A 448 -2.59 30.24 -20.95
CA LEU A 448 -1.94 29.36 -21.92
C LEU A 448 -2.94 28.45 -22.65
N ALA A 449 -3.96 27.94 -21.96
CA ALA A 449 -5.01 27.13 -22.57
C ALA A 449 -5.89 27.93 -23.52
N VAL A 450 -6.21 29.19 -23.21
CA VAL A 450 -6.91 30.11 -24.11
C VAL A 450 -6.06 30.38 -25.35
N LEU A 451 -4.77 30.68 -25.18
CA LEU A 451 -3.84 30.87 -26.31
C LEU A 451 -3.70 29.59 -27.16
N ALA A 452 -3.70 28.41 -26.54
CA ALA A 452 -3.70 27.14 -27.25
C ALA A 452 -4.98 26.95 -28.07
N ALA A 453 -6.14 27.25 -27.48
CA ALA A 453 -7.43 27.15 -28.14
C ALA A 453 -7.54 28.14 -29.32
N THR A 454 -7.08 29.38 -29.16
CA THR A 454 -7.08 30.38 -30.25
C THR A 454 -6.15 29.97 -31.38
N ALA A 455 -4.94 29.49 -31.08
CA ALA A 455 -4.01 28.96 -32.08
C ALA A 455 -4.61 27.76 -32.84
N ALA A 456 -5.30 26.84 -32.16
CA ALA A 456 -5.97 25.71 -32.78
C ALA A 456 -7.15 26.12 -33.68
N LEU A 457 -7.96 27.09 -33.24
CA LEU A 457 -9.08 27.63 -34.04
C LEU A 457 -8.59 28.39 -35.29
N LEU A 458 -7.50 29.15 -35.18
CA LEU A 458 -6.88 29.85 -36.30
C LEU A 458 -6.18 28.89 -37.27
N ALA A 459 -5.61 27.80 -36.76
CA ALA A 459 -5.03 26.75 -37.60
C ALA A 459 -6.07 26.09 -38.52
N GLY A 460 -7.30 25.90 -38.06
CA GLY A 460 -8.39 25.36 -38.90
C GLY A 460 -8.73 26.23 -40.12
N ARG A 461 -8.22 27.47 -40.18
CA ARG A 461 -8.43 28.43 -41.28
C ARG A 461 -7.21 28.60 -42.20
N ARG A 462 -6.06 27.97 -41.89
CA ARG A 462 -4.79 28.13 -42.64
C ARG A 462 -4.11 26.78 -42.89
N THR A 463 -3.40 26.63 -44.00
CA THR A 463 -2.78 25.35 -44.42
C THR A 463 -1.41 25.03 -43.76
N GLY A 464 -0.94 25.86 -42.82
CA GLY A 464 0.39 25.74 -42.21
C GLY A 464 0.44 24.89 -40.93
N LYS A 465 1.58 24.21 -40.69
CA LYS A 465 1.80 23.34 -39.51
C LYS A 465 2.19 24.09 -38.22
N ALA A 466 2.55 25.37 -38.31
CA ALA A 466 3.06 26.14 -37.17
C ALA A 466 2.01 26.37 -36.06
N LEU A 467 0.79 26.79 -36.42
CA LEU A 467 -0.27 27.07 -35.44
C LEU A 467 -0.76 25.83 -34.68
N PRO A 468 -0.97 24.65 -35.31
CA PRO A 468 -1.24 23.40 -34.59
C PRO A 468 -0.12 23.01 -33.63
N VAL A 469 1.15 23.14 -34.03
CA VAL A 469 2.31 22.83 -33.17
C VAL A 469 2.34 23.79 -31.98
N LEU A 470 2.14 25.08 -32.20
CA LEU A 470 2.07 26.09 -31.14
C LEU A 470 0.94 25.77 -30.15
N ALA A 471 -0.25 25.41 -30.62
CA ALA A 471 -1.37 25.04 -29.76
C ALA A 471 -1.03 23.85 -28.84
N VAL A 472 -0.36 22.82 -29.39
CA VAL A 472 0.08 21.66 -28.61
C VAL A 472 1.16 22.06 -27.60
N VAL A 473 2.14 22.87 -27.99
CA VAL A 473 3.22 23.35 -27.11
C VAL A 473 2.66 24.17 -25.95
N LEU A 474 1.72 25.08 -26.21
CA LEU A 474 1.09 25.91 -25.18
C LEU A 474 0.27 25.07 -24.19
N LEU A 475 -0.49 24.09 -24.69
CA LEU A 475 -1.26 23.19 -23.83
C LEU A 475 -0.34 22.29 -22.98
N LEU A 476 0.75 21.81 -23.57
CA LEU A 476 1.79 21.06 -22.86
C LEU A 476 2.45 21.92 -21.78
N ALA A 477 2.80 23.18 -22.09
CA ALA A 477 3.38 24.11 -21.15
C ALA A 477 2.43 24.42 -19.98
N ALA A 478 1.13 24.62 -20.28
CA ALA A 478 0.09 24.83 -19.26
C ALA A 478 0.00 23.63 -18.30
N GLN A 479 -0.16 22.43 -18.86
CA GLN A 479 -0.29 21.20 -18.08
C GLN A 479 0.99 20.90 -17.28
N ALA A 480 2.16 20.96 -17.93
CA ALA A 480 3.44 20.70 -17.29
C ALA A 480 3.72 21.72 -16.17
N GLY A 481 3.52 23.02 -16.44
CA GLY A 481 3.78 24.09 -15.47
C GLY A 481 2.98 23.92 -14.18
N GLU A 482 1.66 23.70 -14.27
CA GLU A 482 0.83 23.48 -13.07
C GLU A 482 1.18 22.19 -12.34
N THR A 483 1.46 21.11 -13.06
CA THR A 483 1.89 19.85 -12.46
C THR A 483 3.18 20.02 -11.67
N LEU A 484 4.16 20.75 -12.21
CA LEU A 484 5.43 21.04 -11.52
C LEU A 484 5.23 21.91 -10.28
N VAL A 485 4.44 22.98 -10.38
CA VAL A 485 4.10 23.84 -9.23
C VAL A 485 3.38 23.03 -8.15
N THR A 486 2.41 22.22 -8.54
CA THR A 486 1.60 21.39 -7.63
C THR A 486 2.46 20.36 -6.92
N GLY A 487 3.25 19.58 -7.66
CA GLY A 487 4.15 18.58 -7.08
C GLY A 487 5.13 19.20 -6.09
N LYS A 488 5.80 20.30 -6.49
CA LYS A 488 6.74 21.03 -5.63
C LYS A 488 6.08 21.52 -4.34
N ARG A 489 4.91 22.18 -4.45
CA ARG A 489 4.25 22.81 -3.29
C ARG A 489 3.68 21.78 -2.31
N ILE A 490 3.09 20.70 -2.80
CA ILE A 490 2.60 19.62 -1.95
C ILE A 490 3.75 19.02 -1.15
N GLU A 491 4.88 18.74 -1.79
CA GLU A 491 6.04 18.16 -1.13
C GLU A 491 6.62 19.10 -0.06
N GLU A 492 6.75 20.40 -0.36
CA GLU A 492 7.16 21.42 0.61
C GLU A 492 6.21 21.50 1.82
N GLN A 493 4.90 21.43 1.58
CA GLN A 493 3.89 21.46 2.64
C GLN A 493 3.89 20.18 3.48
N GLN A 494 4.13 19.02 2.88
CA GLN A 494 4.23 17.75 3.61
C GLN A 494 5.48 17.72 4.49
N LEU A 495 6.63 18.16 3.97
CA LEU A 495 7.88 18.24 4.73
C LEU A 495 7.77 19.24 5.90
N ALA A 496 7.07 20.36 5.72
CA ALA A 496 6.85 21.33 6.79
C ALA A 496 6.02 20.79 7.97
N LYS A 497 5.26 19.70 7.76
CA LYS A 497 4.43 19.05 8.81
C LYS A 497 5.18 17.97 9.57
N VAL A 498 6.43 17.68 9.20
CA VAL A 498 7.22 16.58 9.76
C VAL A 498 8.50 17.15 10.39
N SER A 499 8.66 16.98 11.70
CA SER A 499 9.84 17.46 12.43
C SER A 499 11.07 16.57 12.23
N TRP A 500 10.87 15.33 11.77
CA TRP A 500 11.93 14.32 11.63
C TRP A 500 11.52 13.21 10.64
N ALA A 501 12.49 12.68 9.88
CA ALA A 501 12.29 11.54 8.99
C ALA A 501 13.53 10.63 8.94
N PRO A 502 13.36 9.30 8.87
CA PRO A 502 14.47 8.36 8.79
C PRO A 502 15.24 8.56 7.49
N ARG A 503 16.57 8.50 7.57
CA ARG A 503 17.45 8.66 6.41
C ARG A 503 18.59 7.66 6.42
N ILE A 504 18.81 7.07 5.25
CA ILE A 504 19.97 6.22 5.03
C ILE A 504 21.22 7.09 5.01
N GLY A 505 22.23 6.64 5.75
CA GLY A 505 23.48 7.36 5.93
C GLY A 505 24.54 6.45 6.56
N PRO A 506 25.71 7.01 6.92
CA PRO A 506 26.82 6.23 7.48
C PRO A 506 26.41 5.40 8.69
N TRP A 507 25.62 5.97 9.60
CA TRP A 507 25.13 5.29 10.81
C TRP A 507 24.44 3.95 10.52
N HIS A 508 23.67 3.87 9.42
CA HIS A 508 22.95 2.65 9.02
C HIS A 508 23.92 1.59 8.52
N THR A 509 24.90 1.99 7.70
CA THR A 509 25.92 1.07 7.18
C THR A 509 26.84 0.57 8.28
N ASP A 510 27.22 1.45 9.22
CA ASP A 510 28.06 1.08 10.35
C ASP A 510 27.32 0.16 11.31
N MET A 511 26.02 0.40 11.57
CA MET A 511 25.19 -0.49 12.38
C MET A 511 24.99 -1.84 11.68
N ALA A 512 24.70 -1.84 10.38
CA ALA A 512 24.54 -3.08 9.62
C ALA A 512 25.82 -3.93 9.61
N ARG A 513 27.00 -3.28 9.54
CA ARG A 513 28.30 -3.95 9.66
C ARG A 513 28.48 -4.54 11.05
N ALA A 514 28.24 -3.76 12.11
CA ALA A 514 28.37 -4.21 13.48
C ALA A 514 27.44 -5.41 13.78
N VAL A 515 26.19 -5.35 13.31
CA VAL A 515 25.22 -6.45 13.41
C VAL A 515 25.73 -7.70 12.71
N ALA A 516 26.22 -7.58 11.47
CA ALA A 516 26.74 -8.73 10.73
C ALA A 516 27.99 -9.35 11.37
N GLU A 517 28.89 -8.54 11.94
CA GLU A 517 30.09 -9.00 12.66
C GLU A 517 29.75 -9.76 13.96
N LYS A 518 28.59 -9.45 14.56
CA LYS A 518 28.10 -10.04 15.79
C LYS A 518 26.90 -10.97 15.57
N ASP A 519 26.64 -11.39 14.34
CA ASP A 519 25.55 -12.32 14.07
C ASP A 519 25.84 -13.68 14.71
N ALA A 520 24.97 -14.08 15.62
CA ALA A 520 25.06 -15.33 16.36
C ALA A 520 23.80 -16.19 16.21
N TRP A 521 22.88 -15.81 15.31
CA TRP A 521 21.63 -16.53 15.11
C TRP A 521 21.89 -17.97 14.61
N PRO A 522 21.20 -19.00 15.13
CA PRO A 522 20.15 -18.99 16.14
C PRO A 522 20.63 -19.28 17.58
N ARG A 523 21.93 -19.17 17.91
CA ARG A 523 22.42 -19.42 19.28
C ARG A 523 21.85 -18.40 20.26
N HIS A 524 21.88 -17.13 19.87
CA HIS A 524 21.17 -16.03 20.52
C HIS A 524 20.90 -14.94 19.47
N ARG A 525 20.03 -14.00 19.81
CA ARG A 525 19.69 -12.83 18.99
C ARG A 525 20.75 -11.75 19.12
N THR A 526 20.87 -10.97 18.06
CA THR A 526 21.58 -9.70 18.02
C THR A 526 20.57 -8.59 17.77
N ASP A 527 20.23 -7.82 18.82
CA ASP A 527 19.23 -6.75 18.74
C ASP A 527 19.91 -5.39 18.53
N PRO A 528 19.68 -4.69 17.40
CA PRO A 528 20.25 -3.36 17.17
C PRO A 528 19.64 -2.27 18.07
N GLY A 529 18.62 -2.60 18.87
CA GLY A 529 18.00 -1.71 19.83
C GLY A 529 16.98 -0.75 19.21
N GLU A 530 16.71 0.35 19.91
CA GLU A 530 15.92 1.44 19.36
C GLU A 530 16.76 2.21 18.34
N VAL A 531 16.36 2.11 17.08
CA VAL A 531 16.96 2.78 15.95
C VAL A 531 16.08 3.97 15.56
N PRO A 532 16.64 5.04 14.96
CA PRO A 532 15.91 6.29 14.74
C PRO A 532 14.57 6.12 13.98
N GLY A 533 14.46 5.12 13.09
CA GLY A 533 13.26 4.81 12.30
C GLY A 533 12.33 3.73 12.83
N GLY A 534 11.22 3.53 12.12
CA GLY A 534 10.33 2.39 12.33
C GLY A 534 10.74 1.25 11.39
N ASN A 535 10.80 0.01 11.90
CA ASN A 535 11.35 -1.15 11.20
C ASN A 535 12.81 -1.00 10.76
N ASP A 536 13.60 -0.13 11.38
CA ASP A 536 14.98 0.09 10.95
C ASP A 536 15.84 -1.16 11.22
N VAL A 537 15.40 -2.09 12.07
CA VAL A 537 15.95 -3.46 12.20
C VAL A 537 15.96 -4.21 10.86
N LEU A 538 14.98 -3.98 9.97
CA LEU A 538 14.94 -4.58 8.62
C LEU A 538 16.03 -3.98 7.72
N LEU A 539 16.40 -2.72 7.97
CA LEU A 539 17.46 -2.03 7.25
C LEU A 539 18.84 -2.49 7.72
N VAL A 540 19.10 -2.54 9.02
CA VAL A 540 20.43 -2.88 9.57
C VAL A 540 20.65 -4.38 9.75
N GLY A 541 19.59 -5.17 9.90
CA GLY A 541 19.66 -6.59 10.27
C GLY A 541 19.46 -6.80 11.78
N GLY A 542 19.67 -8.03 12.24
CA GLY A 542 19.46 -8.43 13.63
C GLY A 542 18.04 -8.87 13.91
N GLU A 543 17.74 -9.25 15.16
CA GLU A 543 16.48 -9.88 15.56
C GLU A 543 15.86 -9.19 16.78
N GLY A 544 15.38 -7.96 16.59
CA GLY A 544 14.81 -7.13 17.64
C GLY A 544 13.28 -7.19 17.76
N ALA A 545 12.75 -6.42 18.72
CA ALA A 545 11.31 -6.26 18.91
C ALA A 545 10.68 -5.23 17.96
N ASP A 546 11.47 -4.27 17.45
CA ASP A 546 10.99 -3.24 16.53
C ASP A 546 10.27 -3.86 15.32
N TYR A 547 8.98 -3.56 15.19
CA TYR A 547 8.15 -4.06 14.11
C TYR A 547 6.92 -3.18 13.91
N TYR A 548 6.81 -2.55 12.74
CA TYR A 548 5.68 -1.71 12.35
C TYR A 548 4.96 -2.23 11.12
N SER A 549 3.79 -2.84 11.32
CA SER A 549 2.91 -3.30 10.25
C SER A 549 1.45 -2.96 10.53
N SER A 550 0.68 -2.76 9.45
CA SER A 550 -0.78 -2.71 9.55
C SER A 550 -1.40 -4.04 9.99
N LEU A 551 -0.64 -5.13 9.91
CA LEU A 551 -1.04 -6.49 10.28
C LEU A 551 -0.44 -6.97 11.61
N THR A 552 0.20 -6.07 12.38
CA THR A 552 0.71 -6.39 13.72
C THR A 552 -0.41 -6.94 14.59
N ALA A 553 -0.30 -8.19 15.03
CA ALA A 553 -1.34 -8.89 15.76
C ALA A 553 -1.58 -8.27 17.15
N ASP A 554 -2.84 -8.24 17.59
CA ASP A 554 -3.22 -7.71 18.91
C ASP A 554 -2.51 -8.43 20.06
N THR A 555 -2.33 -9.75 19.91
CA THR A 555 -1.72 -10.63 20.90
C THR A 555 -0.24 -10.35 21.00
N TYR A 556 0.40 -10.02 19.88
CA TYR A 556 1.80 -9.62 19.83
C TYR A 556 2.02 -8.30 20.59
N SER A 557 1.25 -7.26 20.23
CA SER A 557 1.27 -5.95 20.87
C SER A 557 1.00 -6.03 22.39
N ARG A 558 -0.06 -6.74 22.80
CA ARG A 558 -0.41 -6.94 24.22
C ARG A 558 0.65 -7.74 25.00
N THR A 559 1.28 -8.73 24.37
CA THR A 559 2.33 -9.53 25.01
C THR A 559 3.53 -8.65 25.33
N LEU A 560 4.02 -7.89 24.34
CA LEU A 560 5.17 -7.01 24.56
C LEU A 560 4.85 -5.86 25.52
N ALA A 561 3.68 -5.19 25.37
CA ALA A 561 3.26 -4.14 26.28
C ALA A 561 3.15 -4.63 27.74
N GLY A 562 2.63 -5.84 27.94
CA GLY A 562 2.56 -6.47 29.26
C GLY A 562 3.93 -6.82 29.86
N LEU A 563 4.97 -6.93 29.04
CA LEU A 563 6.36 -7.10 29.49
C LEU A 563 7.10 -5.78 29.64
N GLY A 564 6.43 -4.63 29.51
CA GLY A 564 7.04 -3.32 29.67
C GLY A 564 7.56 -2.68 28.40
N PHE A 565 7.43 -3.32 27.24
CA PHE A 565 7.76 -2.70 25.96
C PHE A 565 6.78 -1.56 25.68
N GLY A 566 7.23 -0.55 24.95
CA GLY A 566 6.40 0.53 24.46
C GLY A 566 5.78 0.21 23.10
N TYR A 567 4.89 1.09 22.64
CA TYR A 567 4.47 1.10 21.25
C TYR A 567 4.10 2.50 20.77
N TYR A 568 4.14 2.67 19.45
CA TYR A 568 3.53 3.77 18.71
C TYR A 568 2.43 3.24 17.77
N ALA A 569 1.77 4.15 17.06
CA ALA A 569 0.78 3.85 16.03
C ALA A 569 -0.37 2.94 16.50
N LYS A 570 -0.87 3.15 17.74
CA LYS A 570 -1.99 2.38 18.32
C LYS A 570 -1.70 0.87 18.37
N GLY A 571 -0.58 0.48 18.99
CA GLY A 571 -0.17 -0.92 19.15
C GLY A 571 0.44 -1.58 17.90
N ARG A 572 0.41 -0.89 16.75
CA ARG A 572 0.91 -1.45 15.48
C ARG A 572 2.40 -1.37 15.30
N HIS A 573 3.07 -0.57 16.13
CA HIS A 573 4.52 -0.42 16.15
C HIS A 573 5.08 -0.62 17.56
N PRO A 574 5.19 -1.86 18.06
CA PRO A 574 5.97 -2.13 19.26
C PRO A 574 7.43 -1.76 19.03
N VAL A 575 8.04 -1.15 20.04
CA VAL A 575 9.44 -0.69 19.98
C VAL A 575 10.32 -1.54 20.86
N SER A 576 11.61 -1.63 20.53
CA SER A 576 12.60 -2.35 21.33
C SER A 576 12.66 -1.82 22.76
N LEU A 577 12.91 -2.73 23.71
CA LEU A 577 13.13 -2.42 25.11
C LEU A 577 14.54 -2.89 25.51
N ASP A 578 15.39 -1.94 25.87
CA ASP A 578 16.69 -2.22 26.45
C ASP A 578 16.52 -2.59 27.92
N ASN A 579 16.22 -3.86 28.21
CA ASN A 579 16.05 -4.38 29.57
C ASN A 579 16.69 -5.78 29.67
N PRO A 580 17.57 -6.02 30.68
CA PRO A 580 18.35 -7.25 30.78
C PRO A 580 17.52 -8.50 31.09
N VAL A 581 16.35 -8.34 31.72
CA VAL A 581 15.43 -9.46 31.99
C VAL A 581 14.69 -9.85 30.71
N THR A 582 14.24 -8.88 29.92
CA THR A 582 13.65 -9.19 28.61
C THR A 582 14.69 -9.70 27.62
N ASP A 583 15.96 -9.27 27.75
CA ASP A 583 17.07 -9.85 26.98
C ASP A 583 17.22 -11.34 27.29
N ALA A 584 17.18 -11.73 28.57
CA ALA A 584 17.20 -13.14 28.95
C ALA A 584 15.97 -13.92 28.44
N ILE A 585 14.76 -13.34 28.52
CA ILE A 585 13.51 -13.98 28.05
C ILE A 585 13.53 -14.19 26.53
N PHE A 586 14.03 -13.21 25.77
CA PHE A 586 14.04 -13.25 24.31
C PHE A 586 15.34 -13.81 23.71
N SER A 587 16.27 -14.30 24.55
CA SER A 587 17.58 -14.82 24.14
C SER A 587 18.41 -13.77 23.38
N ILE A 588 18.46 -12.54 23.87
CA ILE A 588 19.27 -11.46 23.30
C ILE A 588 20.64 -11.49 23.97
N GLY A 589 21.61 -12.08 23.27
CA GLY A 589 22.99 -12.19 23.77
C GLY A 589 23.88 -11.01 23.36
N THR A 590 23.48 -10.27 22.32
CA THR A 590 24.17 -9.05 21.90
C THR A 590 23.15 -7.93 21.73
N ARG A 591 23.34 -6.85 22.49
CA ARG A 591 22.52 -5.63 22.38
C ARG A 591 23.38 -4.49 21.86
N MET A 592 22.87 -3.78 20.86
CA MET A 592 23.51 -2.57 20.34
C MET A 592 22.70 -1.33 20.68
N ARG A 593 23.38 -0.19 20.78
CA ARG A 593 22.76 1.12 20.96
C ARG A 593 23.36 2.10 19.98
N SER A 594 22.50 2.90 19.35
CA SER A 594 22.89 3.97 18.45
C SER A 594 22.60 5.31 19.12
N THR A 595 23.64 6.03 19.53
CA THR A 595 23.50 7.37 20.12
C THR A 595 23.75 8.43 19.04
N PRO A 596 22.74 9.23 18.64
CA PRO A 596 22.92 10.27 17.64
C PRO A 596 23.99 11.29 18.07
N GLU A 597 24.91 11.65 17.16
CA GLU A 597 25.94 12.67 17.41
C GLU A 597 25.38 14.11 17.42
N ALA A 598 24.21 14.28 16.80
CA ALA A 598 23.47 15.54 16.72
C ALA A 598 21.97 15.26 16.66
N PRO A 599 21.11 16.24 16.98
CA PRO A 599 19.68 16.12 16.79
C PRO A 599 19.34 15.71 15.35
N LEU A 600 18.41 14.76 15.21
CA LEU A 600 17.98 14.27 13.91
C LEU A 600 17.24 15.38 13.14
N ALA A 601 17.52 15.52 11.85
CA ALA A 601 16.96 16.58 11.00
C ALA A 601 16.48 16.04 9.65
N VAL A 602 15.66 16.82 8.91
CA VAL A 602 15.08 16.48 7.59
C VAL A 602 15.91 16.94 6.38
N ASP A 603 16.95 17.75 6.60
CA ASP A 603 17.94 18.21 5.61
C ASP A 603 19.39 17.66 5.77
N ARG A 604 19.81 17.20 6.97
CA ARG A 604 21.11 16.51 7.23
C ARG A 604 21.06 14.97 7.45
N ARG A 605 22.01 14.22 6.86
CA ARG A 605 22.17 12.76 7.11
C ARG A 605 22.53 12.47 8.57
N PRO A 606 21.92 11.47 9.24
CA PRO A 606 22.23 11.17 10.63
C PRO A 606 23.64 10.56 10.76
N ARG A 607 24.26 10.81 11.92
CA ARG A 607 25.46 10.11 12.40
C ARG A 607 25.19 9.66 13.83
N ALA A 608 25.75 8.52 14.20
CA ALA A 608 25.58 7.98 15.53
C ALA A 608 26.80 7.17 15.94
N THR A 609 27.11 7.21 17.22
CA THR A 609 28.07 6.31 17.85
C THR A 609 27.36 5.01 18.19
N ILE A 610 27.92 3.90 17.74
CA ILE A 610 27.38 2.55 18.01
C ILE A 610 28.12 1.97 19.20
N THR A 611 27.38 1.51 20.20
CA THR A 611 27.91 0.72 21.31
C THR A 611 27.35 -0.68 21.25
N VAL A 612 28.20 -1.68 21.48
CA VAL A 612 27.84 -3.10 21.47
C VAL A 612 28.07 -3.66 22.86
N THR A 613 27.10 -4.38 23.38
CA THR A 613 27.18 -5.05 24.67
C THR A 613 26.84 -6.52 24.48
N ASP A 614 27.81 -7.40 24.75
CA ASP A 614 27.58 -8.84 24.81
C ASP A 614 27.23 -9.23 26.25
N SER A 615 26.28 -10.14 26.41
CA SER A 615 25.82 -10.63 27.71
C SER A 615 25.42 -12.10 27.62
N PRO A 616 25.64 -12.91 28.66
CA PRO A 616 25.13 -14.27 28.70
C PRO A 616 23.61 -14.27 28.53
N ALA A 617 23.10 -15.08 27.61
CA ALA A 617 21.68 -15.26 27.37
C ALA A 617 21.33 -16.76 27.36
N PRO A 618 20.15 -17.15 27.88
CA PRO A 618 19.65 -18.50 27.71
C PRO A 618 19.45 -18.84 26.22
N PRO A 619 19.38 -20.15 25.85
CA PRO A 619 19.02 -20.54 24.49
C PRO A 619 17.61 -20.06 24.10
N LEU A 620 17.32 -19.97 22.80
CA LEU A 620 16.00 -19.57 22.27
C LEU A 620 14.82 -20.41 22.80
N VAL A 621 15.10 -21.63 23.28
CA VAL A 621 14.12 -22.54 23.88
C VAL A 621 14.54 -22.87 25.29
N THR A 622 13.81 -22.38 26.27
CA THR A 622 14.03 -22.64 27.69
C THR A 622 13.01 -23.63 28.22
N VAL A 623 13.38 -24.38 29.26
CA VAL A 623 12.48 -25.34 29.92
C VAL A 623 12.14 -24.81 31.30
N HIS A 624 10.85 -24.73 31.60
CA HIS A 624 10.35 -24.19 32.85
C HIS A 624 9.44 -25.18 33.57
N PRO A 625 9.42 -25.16 34.91
CA PRO A 625 8.47 -25.94 35.70
C PRO A 625 7.02 -25.48 35.47
N GLU A 626 6.06 -26.31 35.88
CA GLU A 626 4.63 -26.05 35.72
C GLU A 626 4.12 -24.88 36.57
N ALA A 627 4.65 -24.70 37.79
CA ALA A 627 4.25 -23.62 38.68
C ALA A 627 5.17 -22.40 38.51
N PRO A 628 4.69 -21.26 37.97
CA PRO A 628 5.45 -20.02 37.90
C PRO A 628 5.44 -19.27 39.25
N PRO A 629 6.32 -18.26 39.44
CA PRO A 629 6.25 -17.32 40.56
C PRO A 629 4.84 -16.71 40.77
N THR A 630 4.42 -16.65 42.04
CA THR A 630 3.15 -16.04 42.48
C THR A 630 3.26 -14.52 42.60
N GLY A 631 2.18 -13.76 42.33
CA GLY A 631 2.20 -12.29 42.38
C GLY A 631 1.08 -11.63 41.57
N ASP A 632 0.98 -10.30 41.60
CA ASP A 632 -0.03 -9.58 40.81
C ASP A 632 0.27 -9.66 39.30
N ALA A 633 -0.70 -10.18 38.54
CA ALA A 633 -0.62 -10.24 37.08
C ALA A 633 -0.70 -8.86 36.41
N GLY A 634 -1.02 -7.79 37.14
CA GLY A 634 -1.01 -6.41 36.62
C GLY A 634 0.39 -5.80 36.44
N SER A 635 1.42 -6.34 37.09
CA SER A 635 2.79 -5.80 37.07
C SER A 635 3.62 -6.35 35.91
N ALA A 636 4.29 -5.46 35.16
CA ALA A 636 5.25 -5.85 34.12
C ALA A 636 6.44 -6.64 34.69
N PHE A 637 6.91 -6.28 35.89
CA PHE A 637 8.00 -6.98 36.59
C PHE A 637 7.61 -8.42 36.90
N VAL A 638 6.43 -8.64 37.50
CA VAL A 638 5.92 -9.99 37.82
C VAL A 638 5.69 -10.80 36.54
N ARG A 639 5.20 -10.18 35.46
CA ARG A 639 5.03 -10.86 34.17
C ARG A 639 6.35 -11.32 33.57
N GLN A 640 7.39 -10.48 33.65
CA GLN A 640 8.74 -10.85 33.23
C GLN A 640 9.25 -12.04 34.06
N GLU A 641 9.15 -12.00 35.39
CA GLU A 641 9.58 -13.09 36.28
C GLU A 641 8.84 -14.40 36.04
N ARG A 642 7.56 -14.35 35.69
CA ARG A 642 6.76 -15.55 35.37
C ARG A 642 7.17 -16.22 34.06
N LEU A 643 7.61 -15.42 33.08
CA LEU A 643 8.19 -15.93 31.84
C LEU A 643 9.61 -16.42 32.05
N LEU A 644 10.42 -15.69 32.83
CA LEU A 644 11.78 -16.08 33.19
C LEU A 644 11.78 -17.36 34.06
N GLY A 645 10.75 -17.55 34.90
CA GLY A 645 10.66 -18.65 35.86
C GLY A 645 11.40 -18.39 37.18
N HIS A 646 11.93 -17.19 37.39
CA HIS A 646 12.75 -16.82 38.54
C HIS A 646 12.38 -15.42 39.04
N THR A 647 12.45 -15.21 40.35
CA THR A 647 12.30 -13.88 40.98
C THR A 647 13.65 -13.16 40.96
N VAL A 648 13.69 -12.01 40.30
CA VAL A 648 14.89 -11.18 40.08
C VAL A 648 14.65 -9.71 40.42
N TYR A 649 13.39 -9.29 40.59
CA TYR A 649 13.00 -7.98 41.04
C TYR A 649 12.55 -8.02 42.50
N GLU A 650 12.95 -7.01 43.27
CA GLU A 650 12.19 -6.57 44.43
C GLU A 650 11.15 -5.55 43.95
N VAL A 651 9.87 -5.79 44.21
CA VAL A 651 8.78 -4.88 43.82
C VAL A 651 8.23 -4.21 45.08
N PRO A 652 8.72 -3.02 45.46
CA PRO A 652 8.37 -2.41 46.73
C PRO A 652 6.99 -1.75 46.71
N ASP A 653 6.42 -1.56 47.91
CA ASP A 653 5.32 -0.62 48.10
C ASP A 653 5.81 0.82 47.90
N VAL A 654 5.06 1.58 47.12
CA VAL A 654 5.41 2.96 46.73
C VAL A 654 4.49 3.95 47.43
N ARG A 655 5.09 4.95 48.09
CA ARG A 655 4.36 6.10 48.66
C ARG A 655 4.49 7.29 47.72
N THR A 656 3.38 7.99 47.48
CA THR A 656 3.36 9.17 46.60
C THR A 656 3.09 10.43 47.41
N SER A 657 3.94 11.45 47.28
CA SER A 657 3.75 12.76 47.91
C SER A 657 4.28 13.88 47.01
N GLY A 658 3.44 14.87 46.67
CA GLY A 658 3.88 16.08 45.96
C GLY A 658 4.57 15.85 44.60
N GLY A 659 4.22 14.77 43.88
CA GLY A 659 4.89 14.40 42.63
C GLY A 659 6.21 13.63 42.82
N THR A 660 6.53 13.24 44.05
CA THR A 660 7.65 12.37 44.39
C THR A 660 7.13 10.99 44.79
N LEU A 661 7.75 9.94 44.28
CA LEU A 661 7.56 8.56 44.72
C LEU A 661 8.69 8.17 45.65
N THR A 662 8.37 7.55 46.79
CA THR A 662 9.36 6.98 47.70
C THR A 662 9.12 5.49 47.92
N ALA A 663 10.21 4.73 47.91
CA ALA A 663 10.20 3.27 48.09
C ALA A 663 11.51 2.82 48.79
N ARG A 664 11.54 1.55 49.23
CA ARG A 664 12.76 0.91 49.76
C ARG A 664 13.16 -0.28 48.90
N CYS A 665 14.43 -0.35 48.55
CA CYS A 665 15.00 -1.44 47.77
C CYS A 665 16.37 -1.87 48.31
N PRO A 666 16.84 -3.08 47.97
CA PRO A 666 18.21 -3.48 48.32
C PRO A 666 19.23 -2.55 47.65
N ALA A 667 20.19 -2.08 48.45
CA ALA A 667 21.29 -1.24 47.97
C ALA A 667 22.02 -1.91 46.78
N GLY A 668 22.46 -1.10 45.81
CA GLY A 668 23.14 -1.61 44.61
C GLY A 668 22.22 -2.23 43.54
N SER A 669 20.93 -2.44 43.82
CA SER A 669 19.97 -2.91 42.81
C SER A 669 19.75 -1.85 41.73
N GLN A 670 19.36 -2.24 40.52
CA GLN A 670 19.02 -1.28 39.47
C GLN A 670 17.52 -0.91 39.54
N VAL A 671 17.21 0.38 39.65
CA VAL A 671 15.84 0.90 39.70
C VAL A 671 15.26 0.99 38.29
N TRP A 672 14.15 0.30 38.07
CA TRP A 672 13.32 0.38 36.88
C TRP A 672 11.98 1.03 37.20
N PHE A 673 11.54 1.91 36.31
CA PHE A 673 10.26 2.59 36.42
C PHE A 673 9.37 2.22 35.24
N TRP A 674 8.17 1.74 35.54
CA TRP A 674 7.15 1.37 34.56
C TRP A 674 5.89 2.20 34.78
N ALA A 675 5.68 3.16 33.88
CA ALA A 675 4.53 4.05 33.89
C ALA A 675 4.03 4.22 32.45
N PRO A 676 3.34 3.22 31.89
CA PRO A 676 3.05 3.14 30.45
C PRO A 676 2.17 4.28 29.91
N GLU A 677 1.33 4.85 30.77
CA GLU A 677 0.44 5.97 30.43
C GLU A 677 1.00 7.35 30.80
N TYR A 678 2.17 7.38 31.47
CA TYR A 678 2.74 8.63 31.97
C TYR A 678 3.34 9.48 30.86
N GLN A 679 3.08 10.79 30.94
CA GLN A 679 3.65 11.80 30.04
C GLN A 679 4.41 12.86 30.83
N GLY A 680 5.73 12.79 30.80
CA GLY A 680 6.59 13.67 31.59
C GLY A 680 8.02 13.14 31.68
N ALA A 681 8.72 13.57 32.72
CA ALA A 681 10.07 13.11 33.03
C ALA A 681 10.10 12.52 34.45
N ALA A 682 10.88 11.46 34.65
CA ALA A 682 11.13 10.86 35.96
C ALA A 682 12.64 10.85 36.25
N ALA A 683 13.04 11.22 37.46
CA ALA A 683 14.45 11.25 37.88
C ALA A 683 14.64 10.58 39.24
N LEU A 684 15.67 9.76 39.40
CA LEU A 684 16.06 9.17 40.68
C LEU A 684 17.07 10.08 41.38
N ASP A 685 16.79 10.58 42.58
CA ASP A 685 17.74 11.34 43.41
C ASP A 685 18.52 12.45 42.66
N GLY A 686 17.84 13.25 41.82
CA GLY A 686 18.47 14.32 41.05
C GLY A 686 19.38 13.87 39.89
N ARG A 687 19.40 12.57 39.55
CA ARG A 687 20.07 12.02 38.36
C ARG A 687 19.40 12.51 37.06
N PRO A 688 20.06 12.34 35.89
CA PRO A 688 19.46 12.67 34.60
C PRO A 688 18.09 12.02 34.45
N SER A 689 17.12 12.81 33.98
CA SER A 689 15.73 12.37 33.89
C SER A 689 15.48 11.50 32.66
N ALA A 690 14.61 10.51 32.83
CA ALA A 690 14.12 9.63 31.78
C ALA A 690 12.77 10.17 31.26
N ALA A 691 12.58 10.20 29.95
CA ALA A 691 11.43 10.82 29.31
C ALA A 691 10.36 9.81 28.91
N PHE A 692 9.12 10.08 29.29
CA PHE A 692 7.96 9.24 29.02
C PHE A 692 6.95 9.97 28.13
N ALA A 693 6.53 9.30 27.06
CA ALA A 693 5.68 9.87 26.01
C ALA A 693 4.26 9.27 25.96
N GLY A 694 3.78 8.67 27.07
CA GLY A 694 2.49 8.00 27.15
C GLY A 694 1.34 8.89 26.67
N LYS A 695 0.56 8.38 25.71
CA LYS A 695 -0.59 9.06 25.13
C LYS A 695 -1.55 8.04 24.51
N LEU A 696 -2.31 7.35 25.36
CA LEU A 696 -3.26 6.36 24.88
C LEU A 696 -4.37 6.97 23.99
N PRO A 697 -4.90 6.19 23.03
CA PRO A 697 -4.46 4.85 22.65
C PRO A 697 -3.24 4.87 21.70
N SER A 698 -2.69 6.03 21.36
CA SER A 698 -1.71 6.17 20.27
C SER A 698 -0.29 5.72 20.63
N VAL A 699 0.13 6.02 21.86
CA VAL A 699 1.49 5.78 22.36
C VAL A 699 1.42 5.19 23.76
N LEU A 700 2.17 4.12 23.98
CA LEU A 700 2.43 3.53 25.29
C LEU A 700 3.92 3.66 25.56
N ALA A 701 4.28 4.26 26.70
CA ALA A 701 5.68 4.49 27.04
C ALA A 701 6.36 3.19 27.50
N PRO A 702 7.56 2.84 26.96
CA PRO A 702 8.32 1.71 27.48
C PRO A 702 8.75 1.95 28.93
N MET A 703 8.98 0.89 29.69
CA MET A 703 9.69 0.99 30.97
C MET A 703 11.12 1.50 30.75
N GLN A 704 11.66 2.24 31.73
CA GLN A 704 13.02 2.79 31.62
C GLN A 704 13.80 2.62 32.94
N PRO A 705 15.12 2.45 32.86
CA PRO A 705 15.97 2.47 34.04
C PRO A 705 16.14 3.91 34.54
N LEU A 706 16.13 4.11 35.86
CA LEU A 706 16.37 5.43 36.47
C LEU A 706 17.74 5.55 37.15
N GLY A 707 18.41 4.43 37.42
CA GLY A 707 19.73 4.38 38.03
C GLY A 707 19.90 3.21 38.98
N THR A 708 20.86 3.34 39.91
CA THR A 708 21.17 2.33 40.93
C THR A 708 20.70 2.82 42.29
N VAL A 709 20.14 1.93 43.11
CA VAL A 709 19.70 2.21 44.48
C VAL A 709 20.92 2.61 45.33
N PRO A 710 20.85 3.76 46.04
CA PRO A 710 21.91 4.19 46.97
C PRO A 710 22.15 3.20 48.12
N ASP A 711 23.28 3.35 48.82
CA ASP A 711 23.63 2.52 49.99
C ASP A 711 22.60 2.60 51.12
N THR A 712 21.83 3.69 51.18
CA THR A 712 20.74 3.89 52.15
C THR A 712 19.54 2.96 51.91
N GLY A 713 19.43 2.37 50.71
CA GLY A 713 18.28 1.56 50.29
C GLY A 713 17.01 2.38 50.03
N GLU A 714 17.05 3.71 50.18
CA GLU A 714 15.92 4.59 49.89
C GLU A 714 15.92 4.99 48.41
N VAL A 715 14.75 4.89 47.78
CA VAL A 715 14.53 5.26 46.38
C VAL A 715 13.58 6.44 46.35
N ARG A 716 14.03 7.59 45.83
CA ARG A 716 13.19 8.78 45.63
C ARG A 716 13.14 9.15 44.15
N ILE A 717 11.96 9.01 43.54
CA ILE A 717 11.71 9.31 42.12
C ILE A 717 10.89 10.59 42.01
N GLU A 718 11.46 11.61 41.40
CA GLU A 718 10.81 12.89 41.15
C GLU A 718 10.11 12.89 39.79
N LEU A 719 8.80 13.13 39.78
CA LEU A 719 7.99 13.15 38.57
C LEU A 719 7.70 14.59 38.14
N THR A 720 8.08 14.91 36.91
CA THR A 720 7.83 16.21 36.26
C THR A 720 6.83 16.02 35.13
N PRO A 721 5.50 16.02 35.40
CA PRO A 721 4.48 15.85 34.38
C PRO A 721 4.47 17.01 33.40
N LYS A 722 4.21 16.72 32.11
CA LYS A 722 4.03 17.76 31.10
C LYS A 722 2.85 18.66 31.47
N ALA A 723 2.96 19.99 31.28
CA ALA A 723 1.96 20.96 31.74
C ALA A 723 0.50 20.62 31.34
N LYS A 724 0.30 20.11 30.11
CA LYS A 724 -1.03 19.69 29.60
C LYS A 724 -1.52 18.33 30.15
N ALA A 725 -0.65 17.54 30.78
CA ALA A 725 -0.95 16.23 31.37
C ALA A 725 -1.19 16.30 32.90
N ARG A 726 -1.02 17.48 33.52
CA ARG A 726 -1.12 17.67 34.98
C ARG A 726 -2.39 17.16 35.68
N PRO A 727 -3.60 17.12 35.09
CA PRO A 727 -4.78 16.61 35.80
C PRO A 727 -4.91 15.07 35.87
N ARG A 728 -3.97 14.27 35.30
CA ARG A 728 -4.07 12.80 35.25
C ARG A 728 -2.73 12.08 35.47
N LEU A 729 -2.15 12.18 36.67
CA LEU A 729 -1.05 11.29 37.03
C LEU A 729 -1.62 9.88 37.32
N THR A 730 -1.77 9.06 36.27
CA THR A 730 -2.19 7.66 36.41
C THR A 730 -0.95 6.77 36.39
N LEU A 731 -0.62 6.18 37.53
CA LEU A 731 0.46 5.20 37.68
C LEU A 731 -0.14 3.81 37.91
N PRO A 732 0.52 2.73 37.43
CA PRO A 732 0.14 1.38 37.79
C PRO A 732 0.35 1.13 39.29
N ALA A 733 -0.26 0.07 39.83
CA ALA A 733 -0.18 -0.28 41.26
C ALA A 733 1.27 -0.50 41.73
N HIS A 734 2.10 -1.09 40.87
CA HIS A 734 3.51 -1.36 41.13
C HIS A 734 4.40 -0.69 40.07
N PRO A 735 4.68 0.61 40.19
CA PRO A 735 5.39 1.36 39.16
C PRO A 735 6.92 1.24 39.27
N VAL A 736 7.44 0.69 40.37
CA VAL A 736 8.89 0.56 40.64
C VAL A 736 9.26 -0.91 40.77
N GLY A 737 10.36 -1.30 40.14
CA GLY A 737 10.97 -2.62 40.29
C GLY A 737 12.49 -2.48 40.45
N CYS A 738 13.06 -3.15 41.45
CA CYS A 738 14.47 -3.08 41.79
C CYS A 738 15.15 -4.39 41.41
N LEU A 739 15.92 -4.37 40.32
CA LEU A 739 16.55 -5.54 39.74
C LEU A 739 17.83 -5.93 40.50
N ASP A 740 17.87 -7.17 40.97
CA ASP A 740 19.06 -7.84 41.48
C ASP A 740 19.79 -8.55 40.31
N ARG A 741 20.98 -8.04 39.97
CA ARG A 741 21.77 -8.53 38.83
C ARG A 741 22.37 -9.92 39.08
N ASP A 742 22.65 -10.28 40.33
CA ASP A 742 23.23 -11.58 40.68
C ASP A 742 22.17 -12.68 40.63
N ARG A 743 20.94 -12.38 41.06
CA ARG A 743 19.77 -13.26 40.85
C ARG A 743 19.51 -13.48 39.37
N LEU A 744 19.55 -12.42 38.56
CA LEU A 744 19.39 -12.55 37.11
C LEU A 744 20.49 -13.42 36.49
N ALA A 745 21.76 -13.19 36.85
CA ALA A 745 22.87 -14.01 36.35
C ALA A 745 22.72 -15.49 36.73
N THR A 746 22.21 -15.77 37.94
CA THR A 746 21.92 -17.14 38.40
C THR A 746 20.78 -17.76 37.60
N ALA A 747 19.69 -17.02 37.37
CA ALA A 747 18.57 -17.47 36.55
C ALA A 747 19.02 -17.80 35.12
N VAL A 748 19.84 -16.94 34.49
CA VAL A 748 20.39 -17.18 33.15
C VAL A 748 21.21 -18.47 33.10
N ARG A 749 22.10 -18.71 34.09
CA ARG A 749 22.89 -19.95 34.14
C ARG A 749 21.99 -21.19 34.28
N GLN A 750 20.96 -21.13 35.13
CA GLN A 750 20.03 -22.24 35.32
C GLN A 750 19.23 -22.53 34.04
N LEU A 751 18.66 -21.51 33.41
CA LEU A 751 17.93 -21.64 32.14
C LEU A 751 18.82 -22.12 30.99
N THR A 752 20.11 -21.77 31.00
CA THR A 752 21.09 -22.29 30.04
C THR A 752 21.38 -23.77 30.26
N ALA A 753 21.46 -24.21 31.53
CA ALA A 753 21.74 -25.59 31.88
C ALA A 753 20.53 -26.53 31.63
N THR A 754 19.30 -26.03 31.78
CA THR A 754 18.07 -26.84 31.61
C THR A 754 17.38 -26.64 30.25
N GLY A 755 17.70 -25.56 29.54
CA GLY A 755 17.14 -25.25 28.23
C GLY A 755 17.70 -26.11 27.10
N ALA A 756 17.41 -25.71 25.87
CA ALA A 756 17.86 -26.45 24.69
C ALA A 756 19.39 -26.45 24.55
N THR A 757 19.95 -27.62 24.26
CA THR A 757 21.39 -27.84 24.05
C THR A 757 21.82 -27.50 22.63
N GLY A 758 20.87 -27.47 21.69
CA GLY A 758 21.08 -27.06 20.32
C GLY A 758 19.78 -26.54 19.70
N VAL A 759 19.87 -25.49 18.89
CA VAL A 759 18.74 -24.92 18.16
C VAL A 759 19.10 -24.80 16.69
N ARG A 760 18.20 -25.25 15.82
CA ARG A 760 18.32 -25.18 14.37
C ARG A 760 17.09 -24.48 13.80
N THR A 761 17.29 -23.58 12.84
CA THR A 761 16.21 -22.86 12.16
C THR A 761 16.26 -23.15 10.66
N THR A 762 15.09 -23.32 10.03
CA THR A 762 14.95 -23.52 8.58
C THR A 762 13.78 -22.69 8.09
N GLY A 763 14.05 -21.51 7.53
CA GLY A 763 13.01 -20.58 7.09
C GLY A 763 12.03 -20.28 8.24
N HIS A 764 10.77 -20.69 8.09
CA HIS A 764 9.70 -20.54 9.09
C HIS A 764 9.58 -21.67 10.14
N ALA A 765 10.57 -22.57 10.26
CA ALA A 765 10.59 -23.65 11.23
C ALA A 765 11.80 -23.58 12.16
N LEU A 766 11.63 -24.12 13.37
CA LEU A 766 12.65 -24.21 14.41
C LEU A 766 12.59 -25.61 15.04
N THR A 767 13.75 -26.21 15.25
CA THR A 767 13.92 -27.46 16.01
C THR A 767 14.93 -27.23 17.12
N ALA A 768 14.61 -27.66 18.32
CA ALA A 768 15.47 -27.55 19.49
C ALA A 768 15.67 -28.91 20.15
N ASP A 769 16.91 -29.26 20.46
CA ASP A 769 17.25 -30.46 21.20
C ASP A 769 17.20 -30.16 22.70
N LEU A 770 16.56 -31.03 23.47
CA LEU A 770 16.36 -30.86 24.90
C LEU A 770 17.16 -31.89 25.69
N PRO A 771 17.61 -31.56 26.91
CA PRO A 771 18.17 -32.53 27.83
C PRO A 771 17.20 -33.71 28.07
N PRO A 772 17.69 -34.96 28.12
CA PRO A 772 16.86 -36.12 28.46
C PRO A 772 16.14 -35.92 29.79
N GLY A 773 14.87 -36.35 29.89
CA GLY A 773 14.07 -36.20 31.10
C GLY A 773 13.47 -34.80 31.32
N SER A 774 13.53 -33.90 30.33
CA SER A 774 12.92 -32.57 30.42
C SER A 774 11.41 -32.64 30.66
N THR A 775 10.92 -32.04 31.74
CA THR A 775 9.49 -31.99 32.13
C THR A 775 8.99 -30.55 32.22
N GLY A 776 7.66 -30.37 32.30
CA GLY A 776 7.04 -29.05 32.44
C GLY A 776 6.70 -28.43 31.10
N THR A 777 7.25 -27.25 30.79
CA THR A 777 6.94 -26.50 29.56
C THR A 777 8.20 -25.95 28.90
N ALA A 778 8.43 -26.34 27.64
CA ALA A 778 9.36 -25.62 26.77
C ALA A 778 8.71 -24.32 26.29
N VAL A 779 9.44 -23.21 26.40
CA VAL A 779 9.02 -21.88 25.99
C VAL A 779 9.95 -21.41 24.88
N LEU A 780 9.38 -21.05 23.73
CA LEU A 780 10.11 -20.40 22.65
C LEU A 780 10.10 -18.89 22.90
N ALA A 781 11.26 -18.25 22.73
CA ALA A 781 11.47 -16.81 22.74
C ALA A 781 10.82 -16.09 21.52
N VAL A 782 9.53 -16.36 21.28
CA VAL A 782 8.74 -15.93 20.14
C VAL A 782 7.29 -15.69 20.57
N PRO A 783 6.68 -14.54 20.25
CA PRO A 783 5.28 -14.30 20.54
C PRO A 783 4.33 -15.28 19.85
N ARG A 784 3.32 -15.73 20.58
CA ARG A 784 2.37 -16.77 20.14
C ARG A 784 1.24 -16.21 19.27
N VAL A 785 1.58 -15.71 18.09
CA VAL A 785 0.59 -15.35 17.06
C VAL A 785 -0.06 -16.59 16.43
N SER A 786 -1.25 -16.43 15.86
CA SER A 786 -1.96 -17.49 15.14
C SER A 786 -1.16 -17.96 13.92
N GLY A 787 -0.94 -19.28 13.81
CA GLY A 787 -0.17 -19.90 12.73
C GLY A 787 0.94 -20.82 13.21
N TRP A 788 1.43 -20.61 14.45
CA TRP A 788 2.40 -21.50 15.09
C TRP A 788 1.81 -22.87 15.40
N ARG A 789 2.52 -23.92 14.99
CA ARG A 789 2.25 -25.31 15.33
C ARG A 789 3.51 -25.94 15.88
N CYS A 790 3.41 -26.70 16.96
CA CYS A 790 4.54 -27.33 17.60
C CYS A 790 4.26 -28.78 18.00
N ALA A 791 5.33 -29.52 18.25
CA ALA A 791 5.35 -30.89 18.74
C ALA A 791 6.54 -31.09 19.68
N ALA A 792 6.37 -32.00 20.64
CA ALA A 792 7.45 -32.53 21.47
C ALA A 792 7.81 -33.94 20.96
N GLY A 793 9.09 -34.19 20.68
CA GLY A 793 9.56 -35.41 20.02
C GLY A 793 8.92 -35.62 18.65
N ASP A 794 8.60 -36.88 18.33
CA ASP A 794 8.02 -37.29 17.04
C ASP A 794 6.49 -37.12 16.94
N ALA A 795 5.89 -36.40 17.90
CA ALA A 795 4.45 -36.15 17.88
C ALA A 795 4.03 -35.31 16.66
N PRO A 796 2.78 -35.42 16.17
CA PRO A 796 2.31 -34.57 15.09
C PRO A 796 2.21 -33.10 15.52
N LEU A 797 2.55 -32.17 14.61
CA LEU A 797 2.45 -30.73 14.85
C LEU A 797 1.00 -30.30 15.15
N THR A 798 0.75 -29.80 16.36
CA THR A 798 -0.53 -29.26 16.80
C THR A 798 -0.45 -27.75 17.01
N PRO A 799 -1.57 -26.98 17.00
CA PRO A 799 -1.53 -25.55 17.31
C PRO A 799 -0.79 -25.29 18.62
N ALA A 800 0.22 -24.42 18.59
CA ALA A 800 1.08 -24.21 19.76
C ALA A 800 0.29 -23.64 20.94
N ARG A 801 0.64 -24.05 22.18
CA ARG A 801 0.10 -23.44 23.40
C ARG A 801 0.75 -22.08 23.65
N SER A 802 0.26 -21.36 24.66
CA SER A 802 0.78 -20.06 25.07
C SER A 802 1.16 -20.08 26.54
N ARG A 803 2.35 -19.58 26.88
CA ARG A 803 2.74 -19.23 28.26
C ARG A 803 2.91 -17.71 28.27
N LEU A 804 1.95 -17.00 28.87
CA LEU A 804 1.91 -15.52 28.96
C LEU A 804 2.18 -14.79 27.62
N GLY A 805 1.72 -15.35 26.50
CA GLY A 805 1.86 -14.73 25.19
C GLY A 805 3.05 -15.22 24.37
N LEU A 806 3.95 -16.04 24.93
CA LEU A 806 5.01 -16.72 24.18
C LEU A 806 4.61 -18.14 23.76
N VAL A 807 5.22 -18.63 22.68
CA VAL A 807 4.99 -20.00 22.17
C VAL A 807 5.41 -21.01 23.22
N ALA A 808 4.53 -21.95 23.55
CA ALA A 808 4.76 -22.95 24.58
C ALA A 808 4.42 -24.37 24.12
N VAL A 809 5.22 -25.35 24.58
CA VAL A 809 5.08 -26.77 24.28
C VAL A 809 5.18 -27.56 25.60
N PRO A 810 4.14 -28.33 25.99
CA PRO A 810 4.19 -29.15 27.19
C PRO A 810 5.16 -30.34 26.99
N LEU A 811 5.89 -30.69 28.05
CA LEU A 811 6.85 -31.79 28.07
C LEU A 811 6.47 -32.81 29.14
N ASP A 812 6.59 -34.09 28.79
CA ASP A 812 6.21 -35.23 29.64
C ASP A 812 7.41 -36.04 30.14
N GLY A 813 8.64 -35.54 29.95
CA GLY A 813 9.88 -36.25 30.31
C GLY A 813 10.41 -37.21 29.24
N ARG A 814 9.61 -37.54 28.21
CA ARG A 814 10.01 -38.49 27.15
C ARG A 814 10.60 -37.81 25.93
N ALA A 815 10.15 -36.60 25.64
CA ALA A 815 10.63 -35.84 24.48
C ALA A 815 12.06 -35.34 24.68
N THR A 816 12.93 -35.61 23.71
CA THR A 816 14.30 -35.10 23.63
C THR A 816 14.45 -33.94 22.64
N SER A 817 13.35 -33.51 22.02
CA SER A 817 13.33 -32.40 21.08
C SER A 817 11.98 -31.67 21.06
N VAL A 818 11.99 -30.44 20.59
CA VAL A 818 10.79 -29.65 20.27
C VAL A 818 10.91 -29.13 18.85
N THR A 819 9.87 -29.33 18.05
CA THR A 819 9.77 -28.81 16.69
C THR A 819 8.60 -27.86 16.58
N CYS A 820 8.83 -26.66 16.05
CA CYS A 820 7.81 -25.65 15.79
C CYS A 820 7.90 -25.18 14.32
N SER A 821 6.75 -24.94 13.70
CA SER A 821 6.67 -24.40 12.34
C SER A 821 5.52 -23.39 12.25
N PHE A 822 5.77 -22.28 11.57
CA PHE A 822 4.77 -21.24 11.34
C PHE A 822 4.11 -21.43 9.98
N ARG A 823 2.77 -21.53 9.97
CA ARG A 823 1.99 -21.46 8.73
C ARG A 823 1.03 -20.27 8.76
N PRO A 824 1.12 -19.32 7.82
CA PRO A 824 0.20 -18.20 7.75
C PRO A 824 -1.27 -18.67 7.76
N PRO A 825 -2.11 -18.13 8.66
CA PRO A 825 -3.56 -18.39 8.64
C PRO A 825 -4.16 -18.04 7.28
N GLY A 826 -5.09 -18.87 6.80
CA GLY A 826 -5.75 -18.64 5.51
C GLY A 826 -5.06 -19.25 4.29
N LEU A 827 -3.77 -19.58 4.36
CA LEU A 827 -3.01 -20.07 3.20
C LEU A 827 -3.63 -21.31 2.54
N LYS A 828 -4.11 -22.29 3.33
CA LYS A 828 -4.79 -23.49 2.78
C LYS A 828 -6.10 -23.15 2.07
N LEU A 829 -6.92 -22.28 2.67
CA LEU A 829 -8.20 -21.87 2.09
C LEU A 829 -7.99 -21.05 0.81
N GLY A 830 -7.11 -20.05 0.87
CA GLY A 830 -6.74 -19.24 -0.29
C GLY A 830 -6.11 -20.08 -1.40
N GLY A 831 -5.27 -21.06 -1.05
CA GLY A 831 -4.69 -22.03 -1.98
C GLY A 831 -5.74 -22.88 -2.70
N ALA A 832 -6.74 -23.40 -1.97
CA ALA A 832 -7.84 -24.17 -2.57
C ALA A 832 -8.69 -23.31 -3.53
N VAL A 833 -9.01 -22.08 -3.15
CA VAL A 833 -9.71 -21.12 -4.02
C VAL A 833 -8.88 -20.78 -5.26
N GLY A 834 -7.57 -20.57 -5.08
CA GLY A 834 -6.62 -20.33 -6.17
C GLY A 834 -6.54 -21.48 -7.16
N ALA A 835 -6.48 -22.72 -6.68
CA ALA A 835 -6.47 -23.91 -7.53
C ALA A 835 -7.77 -24.05 -8.34
N ALA A 836 -8.93 -23.81 -7.71
CA ALA A 836 -10.22 -23.82 -8.39
C ALA A 836 -10.31 -22.72 -9.47
N ALA A 837 -9.81 -21.51 -9.17
CA ALA A 837 -9.76 -20.41 -10.11
C ALA A 837 -8.81 -20.69 -11.29
N LEU A 838 -7.66 -21.33 -11.03
CA LEU A 838 -6.74 -21.78 -12.06
C LEU A 838 -7.39 -22.81 -12.98
N ALA A 839 -8.11 -23.79 -12.43
CA ALA A 839 -8.89 -24.74 -13.23
C ALA A 839 -9.94 -24.04 -14.11
N ALA A 840 -10.66 -23.05 -13.56
CA ALA A 840 -11.63 -22.25 -14.30
C ALA A 840 -10.98 -21.41 -15.42
N LEU A 841 -9.77 -20.88 -15.21
CA LEU A 841 -9.00 -20.18 -16.24
C LEU A 841 -8.59 -21.13 -17.37
N LEU A 842 -8.07 -22.31 -17.03
CA LEU A 842 -7.66 -23.34 -18.00
C LEU A 842 -8.87 -23.82 -18.83
N ALA A 843 -10.01 -24.06 -18.18
CA ALA A 843 -11.26 -24.38 -18.86
C ALA A 843 -11.70 -23.26 -19.82
N THR A 844 -11.59 -21.99 -19.39
CA THR A 844 -11.88 -20.82 -20.23
C THR A 844 -10.96 -20.77 -21.46
N ALA A 845 -9.66 -21.05 -21.28
CA ALA A 845 -8.68 -21.09 -22.36
C ALA A 845 -8.98 -22.22 -23.35
N TRP A 846 -9.31 -23.40 -22.85
CA TRP A 846 -9.65 -24.57 -23.66
C TRP A 846 -10.94 -24.36 -24.48
N LEU A 847 -12.01 -23.87 -23.84
CA LEU A 847 -13.27 -23.55 -24.53
C LEU A 847 -13.08 -22.47 -25.61
N HIS A 848 -12.26 -21.45 -25.32
CA HIS A 848 -11.95 -20.42 -26.30
C HIS A 848 -11.20 -21.00 -27.51
N ARG A 849 -10.19 -21.84 -27.28
CA ARG A 849 -9.42 -22.51 -28.34
C ARG A 849 -10.30 -23.42 -29.21
N ARG A 850 -11.23 -24.18 -28.61
CA ARG A 850 -12.17 -25.03 -29.35
C ARG A 850 -13.07 -24.22 -30.29
N ARG A 851 -13.68 -23.15 -29.78
CA ARG A 851 -14.54 -22.26 -30.59
C ARG A 851 -13.81 -21.55 -31.73
N THR A 852 -12.50 -21.31 -31.60
CA THR A 852 -11.68 -20.74 -32.68
C THR A 852 -11.15 -21.77 -33.67
N ARG A 853 -11.28 -23.08 -33.37
CA ARG A 853 -10.78 -24.19 -34.20
C ARG A 853 -11.87 -24.91 -34.98
N GLU A 854 -13.15 -24.68 -34.71
CA GLU A 854 -14.22 -25.18 -35.60
C GLU A 854 -14.02 -24.57 -36.99
N PRO A 855 -13.76 -25.38 -38.03
CA PRO A 855 -13.68 -24.88 -39.39
C PRO A 855 -15.05 -24.32 -39.77
N ALA A 856 -15.07 -23.17 -40.44
CA ALA A 856 -16.28 -22.72 -41.13
C ALA A 856 -16.77 -23.88 -42.01
N GLY A 857 -18.00 -24.37 -41.77
CA GLY A 857 -18.59 -25.44 -42.56
C GLY A 857 -18.54 -25.11 -44.06
N PRO A 858 -18.47 -26.12 -44.94
CA PRO A 858 -18.30 -25.90 -46.37
C PRO A 858 -19.39 -24.96 -46.88
N GLN A 859 -18.98 -23.81 -47.44
CA GLN A 859 -19.87 -22.96 -48.20
C GLN A 859 -20.40 -23.79 -49.37
N GLU A 860 -21.69 -24.12 -49.32
CA GLU A 860 -22.43 -24.69 -50.42
C GLU A 860 -22.31 -23.75 -51.63
N PHE A 861 -21.40 -24.10 -52.54
CA PHE A 861 -21.27 -23.48 -53.85
C PHE A 861 -22.49 -23.93 -54.66
N THR A 862 -23.58 -23.16 -54.60
CA THR A 862 -24.68 -23.32 -55.55
C THR A 862 -24.18 -22.86 -56.92
N ALA A 863 -23.86 -23.83 -57.77
CA ALA A 863 -23.54 -23.63 -59.16
C ALA A 863 -24.76 -23.03 -59.89
N ARG A 864 -24.75 -21.71 -60.13
CA ARG A 864 -25.59 -21.10 -61.16
C ARG A 864 -24.95 -21.40 -62.51
N ALA A 865 -25.67 -22.18 -63.32
CA ALA A 865 -25.34 -22.45 -64.71
C ALA A 865 -25.23 -21.13 -65.50
N HIS A 866 -24.09 -20.95 -66.18
CA HIS A 866 -23.91 -19.89 -67.17
C HIS A 866 -24.76 -20.22 -68.40
N ALA A 867 -25.78 -19.40 -68.67
CA ALA A 867 -26.44 -19.37 -69.97
C ALA A 867 -25.48 -18.81 -71.02
N ALA A 868 -25.33 -19.54 -72.13
CA ALA A 868 -24.50 -19.19 -73.27
C ALA A 868 -25.02 -17.92 -73.98
N ARG A 869 -24.11 -17.00 -74.30
CA ARG A 869 -24.37 -15.89 -75.25
C ARG A 869 -24.36 -16.44 -76.69
N PRO A 870 -25.31 -16.06 -77.57
CA PRO A 870 -25.18 -16.33 -78.99
C PRO A 870 -24.14 -15.38 -79.60
N ALA A 871 -23.39 -15.91 -80.55
CA ALA A 871 -22.44 -15.17 -81.39
C ALA A 871 -23.13 -14.74 -82.69
N GLU A 872 -22.98 -13.46 -83.07
CA GLU A 872 -23.10 -12.96 -84.45
C GLU A 872 -22.34 -11.63 -84.51
N LYS A 873 -21.16 -11.61 -85.15
CA LYS A 873 -20.85 -11.38 -86.57
C LYS A 873 -20.80 -9.89 -86.96
N SER A 874 -19.59 -9.54 -87.40
CA SER A 874 -19.14 -8.38 -88.17
C SER A 874 -20.13 -7.88 -89.22
N THR A 875 -20.24 -6.54 -89.39
CA THR A 875 -19.80 -5.82 -90.61
C THR A 875 -20.00 -4.31 -90.49
N VAL A 876 -18.97 -3.59 -90.97
CA VAL A 876 -18.81 -2.14 -91.28
C VAL A 876 -18.80 -1.14 -90.12
#